data_AF-A0A483A966-F1
#
_entry.id   AF-A0A483A966-F1
#
_cell.length_a   1.000
_cell.length_b   1.000
_cell.length_c   1.000
_cell.angle_alpha   90.00
_cell.angle_beta   90.00
_cell.angle_gamma   90.00
#
_symmetry.space_group_name_H-M   'P 1'
#
loop_
_entity.id
_entity.type
_entity.pdbx_description
1 polymer ?
#
loop_
_entity_poly.entity_id
_entity_poly.type
_entity_poly.pdbx_seq_one_letter_code
_entity_poly.pdbx_strand_id
1 'polypeptide(L)'
;MNTQVATASSDDSDTTAKIQTIVDSIPTIVDSIPTIAFDATSSSGAESTNSANLAYTLSVVSSEEVTVDYTVTGTATGLGTDYTLINGTLTLAAGATTGNITIASIIDDALDEGNETVVVTLFNPNNATLGTNTKHTYTITDNDAPTIAFNDTRSSGLESVGSANLAYTLSAASSKEVTVNYAVTGTATGSGTDYTLINGTLTLAAGATTGNITIASIIDDALDESDETVVVTLSNPDNATLGTNTTHTYTIINNDSEIPTIAFDNDSSSGLESVGSANLAYTLSAASSEEVTVDYAVTGTATGSGTDYTLINGTLTLTAGATTGNITIASIIDDAFDEGNETVVVTLSNPNNATLGTNTTHTYTITDNDAPTIAFNDASSSGAESTNSANLAYTLSAASSKEVTVDYAVTGTATGSGTDYTLANGTLTLAAGVTAGNITIASIINDSELEGGAETVIVTLSNPSNVTLGTNTVHTYTITDSDTITFEGKTYASVRTPDTGKVWLDRNLGATQVATSSTDSAAYGHLYQWGRNDDGHESRSSATTATLATAITPGTNTFITINFSPLDWTTTDSTGSSRTNAWSNGEANDICPAGFSVPLESELEAEKASWATNNASGAYGSNLKIPVAGYRYSRNGAALRSVGSTAYLWSRSAGGTDGRGLFVDSGNTNFFGDDRAYGFSVRCIKD
;
A
#
# COMPACT_ATOMS: atom_id res chain seq x y z
N MET A 1 116.00 78.32 -64.12
CA MET A 1 116.49 79.36 -63.21
C MET A 1 117.41 78.72 -62.18
N ASN A 2 118.68 79.15 -62.18
CA ASN A 2 119.67 79.19 -61.09
C ASN A 2 119.87 77.97 -60.16
N THR A 3 121.00 77.26 -60.32
CA THR A 3 122.24 77.23 -59.46
C THR A 3 122.08 76.34 -58.22
N GLN A 4 123.04 75.53 -57.77
CA GLN A 4 124.50 75.69 -57.81
C GLN A 4 125.18 74.34 -57.52
N VAL A 5 126.37 74.16 -58.09
CA VAL A 5 127.35 73.11 -57.77
C VAL A 5 128.04 73.44 -56.45
N ALA A 6 128.30 72.44 -55.61
CA ALA A 6 129.41 72.47 -54.65
C ALA A 6 129.99 71.06 -54.46
N THR A 7 131.30 70.96 -54.62
CA THR A 7 132.15 69.76 -54.50
C THR A 7 132.95 69.75 -53.19
N ALA A 8 133.48 68.56 -52.87
CA ALA A 8 134.50 68.18 -51.86
C ALA A 8 133.92 67.60 -50.54
N SER A 9 134.48 66.60 -49.85
CA SER A 9 135.83 66.00 -49.87
C SER A 9 135.83 64.59 -49.23
N SER A 10 136.89 63.84 -49.55
CA SER A 10 137.44 62.58 -49.03
C SER A 10 137.10 62.04 -47.62
N ASP A 11 136.93 60.72 -47.61
CA ASP A 11 137.55 59.69 -46.74
C ASP A 11 136.56 58.77 -45.99
N ASP A 12 137.01 57.54 -45.77
CA ASP A 12 136.62 56.60 -44.71
C ASP A 12 135.85 55.30 -45.08
N SER A 13 136.65 54.27 -45.34
CA SER A 13 136.60 52.85 -44.88
C SER A 13 135.29 52.03 -44.70
N ASP A 14 134.10 52.50 -45.04
CA ASP A 14 132.81 51.83 -44.72
C ASP A 14 132.23 50.91 -45.84
N THR A 15 133.03 50.45 -46.79
CA THR A 15 132.53 49.56 -47.87
C THR A 15 132.74 48.07 -47.63
N THR A 16 133.62 47.67 -46.71
CA THR A 16 133.93 46.25 -46.47
C THR A 16 133.11 45.65 -45.31
N ALA A 17 132.70 46.48 -44.32
CA ALA A 17 131.85 46.02 -43.22
C ALA A 17 130.38 45.81 -43.64
N LYS A 18 129.88 46.60 -44.59
CA LYS A 18 128.51 46.45 -45.13
C LYS A 18 128.29 45.21 -46.00
N ILE A 19 129.34 44.62 -46.55
CA ILE A 19 129.23 43.41 -47.37
C ILE A 19 129.11 42.15 -46.49
N GLN A 20 129.70 42.13 -45.28
CA GLN A 20 129.59 40.97 -44.38
C GLN A 20 128.25 40.93 -43.63
N THR A 21 127.61 42.07 -43.36
CA THR A 21 126.30 42.13 -42.67
C THR A 21 125.11 41.85 -43.60
N ILE A 22 125.29 41.83 -44.93
CA ILE A 22 124.23 41.46 -45.89
C ILE A 22 124.19 39.94 -46.15
N VAL A 23 125.27 39.22 -45.87
CA VAL A 23 125.34 37.76 -46.11
C VAL A 23 124.81 36.94 -44.92
N ASP A 24 124.76 37.52 -43.70
CA ASP A 24 124.26 36.85 -42.47
C ASP A 24 122.76 37.12 -42.15
N SER A 25 122.05 37.85 -43.02
CA SER A 25 120.60 38.11 -42.88
C SER A 25 119.78 37.51 -44.01
N ILE A 26 120.23 36.41 -44.61
CA ILE A 26 119.39 35.55 -45.43
C ILE A 26 118.68 34.61 -44.44
N PRO A 27 117.36 34.73 -44.21
CA PRO A 27 116.63 33.68 -43.54
C PRO A 27 116.81 32.43 -44.40
N THR A 28 117.29 31.34 -43.80
CA THR A 28 117.03 30.01 -44.34
C THR A 28 115.52 29.87 -44.41
N ILE A 29 114.93 30.13 -45.59
CA ILE A 29 113.59 29.65 -45.91
C ILE A 29 113.75 28.14 -45.92
N VAL A 30 113.43 27.52 -44.79
CA VAL A 30 113.01 26.14 -44.80
C VAL A 30 111.70 26.19 -45.57
N ASP A 31 111.77 25.75 -46.82
CA ASP A 31 110.62 25.53 -47.68
C ASP A 31 109.75 24.45 -47.02
N SER A 32 108.92 24.86 -46.06
CA SER A 32 108.03 23.97 -45.34
C SER A 32 106.81 23.73 -46.21
N ILE A 33 106.69 22.50 -46.72
CA ILE A 33 105.52 22.08 -47.51
C ILE A 33 104.26 22.35 -46.69
N PRO A 34 103.32 23.19 -47.17
CA PRO A 34 102.13 23.55 -46.40
C PRO A 34 101.19 22.36 -46.18
N THR A 35 100.34 22.45 -45.16
CA THR A 35 99.23 21.50 -44.93
C THR A 35 97.91 22.12 -45.36
N ILE A 36 97.05 21.36 -46.04
CA ILE A 36 95.69 21.78 -46.43
C ILE A 36 94.63 20.97 -45.68
N ALA A 37 93.62 21.65 -45.13
CA ALA A 37 92.50 21.03 -44.43
C ALA A 37 91.22 21.86 -44.59
N PHE A 38 90.05 21.23 -44.43
CA PHE A 38 88.79 21.96 -44.28
C PHE A 38 88.77 22.75 -42.96
N ASP A 39 88.15 23.93 -43.00
CA ASP A 39 88.02 24.81 -41.83
C ASP A 39 87.05 24.23 -40.78
N ALA A 40 86.07 23.44 -41.22
CA ALA A 40 85.14 22.71 -40.38
C ALA A 40 84.99 21.25 -40.86
N THR A 41 84.56 20.36 -39.97
CA THR A 41 84.27 18.95 -40.32
C THR A 41 82.84 18.74 -40.80
N SER A 42 81.95 19.69 -40.54
CA SER A 42 80.55 19.61 -40.93
C SER A 42 79.88 20.98 -41.04
N SER A 43 78.84 21.05 -41.85
CA SER A 43 77.90 22.16 -41.93
C SER A 43 76.54 21.65 -42.43
N SER A 44 75.50 22.47 -42.39
CA SER A 44 74.16 22.09 -42.85
C SER A 44 73.41 23.28 -43.43
N GLY A 45 72.45 23.02 -44.30
CA GLY A 45 71.52 24.01 -44.82
C GLY A 45 70.30 23.34 -45.43
N ALA A 46 69.21 24.09 -45.52
CA ALA A 46 68.01 23.61 -46.18
C ALA A 46 68.25 23.37 -47.67
N GLU A 47 67.51 22.46 -48.30
CA GLU A 47 67.59 22.23 -49.74
C GLU A 47 67.33 23.51 -50.57
N SER A 48 66.48 24.40 -50.05
CA SER A 48 66.27 25.77 -50.56
C SER A 48 67.51 26.69 -50.56
N THR A 49 68.63 26.28 -49.95
CA THR A 49 69.86 27.09 -49.91
C THR A 49 70.59 27.20 -51.25
N ASN A 50 70.18 26.47 -52.29
CA ASN A 50 70.67 26.48 -53.68
C ASN A 50 72.18 26.19 -53.88
N SER A 51 73.06 26.59 -52.97
CA SER A 51 74.50 26.36 -53.03
C SER A 51 75.14 26.41 -51.64
N ALA A 52 76.25 25.71 -51.47
CA ALA A 52 77.03 25.73 -50.23
C ALA A 52 78.53 25.76 -50.50
N ASN A 53 79.28 26.48 -49.65
CA ASN A 53 80.74 26.58 -49.73
C ASN A 53 81.39 25.80 -48.60
N LEU A 54 82.28 24.87 -48.95
CA LEU A 54 83.10 24.11 -48.02
C LEU A 54 84.49 24.74 -48.00
N ALA A 55 84.73 25.60 -47.02
CA ALA A 55 85.98 26.35 -46.89
C ALA A 55 87.15 25.46 -46.47
N TYR A 56 88.31 25.67 -47.09
CA TYR A 56 89.57 25.04 -46.74
C TYR A 56 90.69 26.07 -46.64
N THR A 57 91.68 25.76 -45.80
CA THR A 57 92.82 26.63 -45.53
C THR A 57 94.13 25.87 -45.67
N LEU A 58 95.12 26.56 -46.22
CA LEU A 58 96.52 26.18 -46.29
C LEU A 58 97.26 26.78 -45.08
N SER A 59 98.04 25.98 -44.36
CA SER A 59 98.66 26.42 -43.08
C SER A 59 99.71 27.51 -43.24
N VAL A 60 100.36 27.60 -44.41
CA VAL A 60 101.28 28.67 -44.80
C VAL A 60 101.17 28.91 -46.31
N VAL A 61 101.61 30.08 -46.78
CA VAL A 61 101.61 30.42 -48.21
C VAL A 61 102.56 29.51 -48.99
N SER A 62 102.10 28.96 -50.13
CA SER A 62 102.95 28.25 -51.11
C SER A 62 103.43 29.20 -52.21
N SER A 63 104.69 29.09 -52.62
CA SER A 63 105.21 29.76 -53.83
C SER A 63 104.86 29.03 -55.12
N GLU A 64 104.37 27.80 -55.02
CA GLU A 64 103.92 26.95 -56.13
C GLU A 64 102.40 26.75 -56.07
N GLU A 65 101.80 26.40 -57.21
CA GLU A 65 100.39 26.01 -57.26
C GLU A 65 100.16 24.73 -56.46
N VAL A 66 99.15 24.72 -55.59
CA VAL A 66 98.74 23.55 -54.80
C VAL A 66 97.50 22.93 -55.45
N THR A 67 97.57 21.64 -55.76
CA THR A 67 96.41 20.87 -56.25
C THR A 67 96.09 19.73 -55.31
N VAL A 68 94.81 19.50 -55.02
CA VAL A 68 94.35 18.40 -54.16
C VAL A 68 93.12 17.76 -54.78
N ASP A 69 93.14 16.46 -54.95
CA ASP A 69 91.97 15.72 -55.42
C ASP A 69 90.92 15.62 -54.31
N TYR A 70 89.65 15.55 -54.67
CA TYR A 70 88.57 15.28 -53.73
C TYR A 70 87.52 14.32 -54.30
N THR A 71 87.02 13.44 -53.44
CA THR A 71 85.86 12.59 -53.74
C THR A 71 84.62 13.10 -53.05
N VAL A 72 83.46 12.82 -53.64
CA VAL A 72 82.14 13.18 -53.15
C VAL A 72 81.33 11.90 -52.97
N THR A 73 80.83 11.70 -51.76
CA THR A 73 80.04 10.54 -51.31
C THR A 73 78.92 11.05 -50.39
N GLY A 74 78.19 10.17 -49.71
CA GLY A 74 77.16 10.55 -48.75
C GLY A 74 75.87 9.77 -48.95
N THR A 75 74.80 10.22 -48.33
CA THR A 75 73.46 9.65 -48.51
C THR A 75 72.65 10.36 -49.60
N ALA A 76 72.96 11.63 -49.87
CA ALA A 76 72.32 12.39 -50.93
C ALA A 76 72.73 11.85 -52.32
N THR A 77 71.78 11.86 -53.24
CA THR A 77 71.91 11.46 -54.64
C THR A 77 72.44 12.63 -55.49
N GLY A 78 73.64 12.44 -56.05
CA GLY A 78 74.24 13.43 -56.94
C GLY A 78 73.60 13.48 -58.34
N LEU A 79 74.26 14.17 -59.28
CA LEU A 79 73.82 14.31 -60.68
C LEU A 79 72.48 15.05 -60.87
N GLY A 80 72.10 15.89 -59.91
CA GLY A 80 70.93 16.77 -60.01
C GLY A 80 69.63 16.18 -59.48
N THR A 81 69.69 15.12 -58.67
CA THR A 81 68.58 14.75 -57.78
C THR A 81 68.61 15.68 -56.56
N ASP A 82 69.63 15.58 -55.69
CA ASP A 82 69.73 16.42 -54.49
C ASP A 82 70.84 17.48 -54.61
N TYR A 83 71.90 17.16 -55.37
CA TYR A 83 73.00 18.09 -55.65
C TYR A 83 73.77 17.75 -56.94
N THR A 84 74.61 18.67 -57.43
CA THR A 84 75.38 18.51 -58.69
C THR A 84 76.91 18.37 -58.55
N LEU A 85 77.48 18.56 -57.35
CA LEU A 85 78.93 18.43 -57.12
C LEU A 85 79.44 17.02 -57.50
N ILE A 86 80.55 16.95 -58.22
CA ILE A 86 81.20 15.69 -58.63
C ILE A 86 82.64 15.63 -58.10
N ASN A 87 83.25 14.44 -58.13
CA ASN A 87 84.68 14.29 -57.85
C ASN A 87 85.51 15.24 -58.72
N GLY A 88 86.56 15.82 -58.15
CA GLY A 88 87.39 16.78 -58.88
C GLY A 88 88.73 17.03 -58.21
N THR A 89 89.42 18.05 -58.70
CA THR A 89 90.68 18.54 -58.14
C THR A 89 90.49 20.02 -57.83
N LEU A 90 90.77 20.42 -56.59
CA LEU A 90 90.84 21.84 -56.24
C LEU A 90 92.25 22.35 -56.55
N THR A 91 92.34 23.63 -56.95
CA THR A 91 93.59 24.31 -57.30
C THR A 91 93.69 25.62 -56.54
N LEU A 92 94.76 25.81 -55.78
CA LEU A 92 95.13 27.11 -55.19
C LEU A 92 96.33 27.67 -55.94
N ALA A 93 96.17 28.85 -56.54
CA ALA A 93 97.28 29.56 -57.16
C ALA A 93 98.38 29.90 -56.13
N ALA A 94 99.62 30.00 -56.60
CA ALA A 94 100.74 30.45 -55.79
C ALA A 94 100.41 31.77 -55.07
N GLY A 95 100.68 31.86 -53.77
CA GLY A 95 100.34 33.01 -52.93
C GLY A 95 98.99 32.94 -52.21
N ALA A 96 98.06 32.05 -52.60
CA ALA A 96 96.76 31.91 -51.95
C ALA A 96 96.82 30.96 -50.73
N THR A 97 96.04 31.26 -49.68
CA THR A 97 95.97 30.44 -48.45
C THR A 97 94.59 29.88 -48.14
N THR A 98 93.55 30.30 -48.84
CA THR A 98 92.16 29.88 -48.58
C THR A 98 91.43 29.65 -49.88
N GLY A 99 90.44 28.76 -49.86
CA GLY A 99 89.50 28.58 -50.96
C GLY A 99 88.27 27.81 -50.53
N ASN A 100 87.35 27.59 -51.47
CA ASN A 100 86.13 26.85 -51.24
C ASN A 100 85.99 25.72 -52.24
N ILE A 101 85.49 24.57 -51.80
CA ILE A 101 84.80 23.63 -52.69
C ILE A 101 83.33 24.02 -52.65
N THR A 102 82.77 24.40 -53.80
CA THR A 102 81.38 24.88 -53.87
C THR A 102 80.47 23.77 -54.38
N ILE A 103 79.49 23.37 -53.56
CA ILE A 103 78.31 22.64 -54.03
C ILE A 103 77.45 23.68 -54.77
N ALA A 104 77.60 23.77 -56.08
CA ALA A 104 77.05 24.87 -56.88
C ALA A 104 75.54 24.81 -57.07
N SER A 105 74.95 23.61 -56.96
CA SER A 105 73.52 23.38 -57.01
C SER A 105 73.15 22.35 -55.95
N ILE A 106 72.41 22.79 -54.95
CA ILE A 106 71.55 21.98 -54.08
C ILE A 106 70.15 22.13 -54.69
N ILE A 107 69.47 21.02 -54.93
CA ILE A 107 68.16 21.01 -55.59
C ILE A 107 67.10 21.11 -54.50
N ASP A 108 66.21 22.09 -54.65
CA ASP A 108 65.02 22.30 -53.82
C ASP A 108 63.86 21.69 -54.60
N ASP A 109 63.21 20.66 -54.05
CA ASP A 109 62.05 20.05 -54.68
C ASP A 109 60.77 20.17 -53.84
N ALA A 110 59.83 19.23 -53.95
CA ALA A 110 58.54 19.28 -53.24
C ALA A 110 58.22 17.96 -52.52
N LEU A 111 59.20 17.06 -52.44
CA LEU A 111 59.11 15.79 -51.75
C LEU A 111 59.57 16.00 -50.31
N ASP A 112 58.77 15.57 -49.33
CA ASP A 112 59.23 15.57 -47.93
C ASP A 112 60.13 14.35 -47.68
N GLU A 113 61.43 14.61 -47.62
CA GLU A 113 62.52 13.66 -47.51
C GLU A 113 63.21 13.69 -46.13
N GLY A 114 64.00 12.66 -45.84
CA GLY A 114 64.86 12.66 -44.66
C GLY A 114 66.06 13.60 -44.83
N ASN A 115 66.71 14.00 -43.74
CA ASN A 115 67.97 14.74 -43.86
C ASN A 115 69.02 13.89 -44.58
N GLU A 116 69.63 14.46 -45.61
CA GLU A 116 70.62 13.79 -46.44
C GLU A 116 72.01 14.41 -46.29
N THR A 117 73.05 13.74 -46.80
CA THR A 117 74.43 14.19 -46.61
C THR A 117 75.25 14.16 -47.90
N VAL A 118 76.04 15.21 -48.10
CA VAL A 118 77.13 15.29 -49.09
C VAL A 118 78.45 15.30 -48.35
N VAL A 119 79.32 14.35 -48.65
CA VAL A 119 80.56 14.08 -47.93
C VAL A 119 81.74 14.24 -48.87
N VAL A 120 82.55 15.27 -48.64
CA VAL A 120 83.73 15.60 -49.46
C VAL A 120 85.01 15.20 -48.75
N THR A 121 85.89 14.43 -49.40
CA THR A 121 87.16 13.93 -48.82
C THR A 121 88.35 14.31 -49.69
N LEU A 122 89.34 15.01 -49.11
CA LEU A 122 90.58 15.44 -49.76
C LEU A 122 91.62 14.32 -49.81
N PHE A 123 92.29 14.15 -50.94
CA PHE A 123 93.37 13.18 -51.15
C PHE A 123 94.38 13.64 -52.24
N ASN A 124 95.49 12.92 -52.39
CA ASN A 124 96.55 13.20 -53.37
C ASN A 124 97.00 14.68 -53.47
N PRO A 125 97.42 15.33 -52.37
CA PRO A 125 97.91 16.69 -52.47
C PRO A 125 99.24 16.75 -53.24
N ASN A 126 99.39 17.76 -54.09
CA ASN A 126 100.63 18.13 -54.75
C ASN A 126 101.07 19.52 -54.26
N ASN A 127 102.37 19.69 -53.99
CA ASN A 127 102.95 20.89 -53.34
C ASN A 127 102.32 21.24 -51.97
N ALA A 128 101.60 20.30 -51.35
CA ALA A 128 101.06 20.38 -50.00
C ALA A 128 101.01 18.97 -49.37
N THR A 129 100.70 18.91 -48.08
CA THR A 129 100.35 17.69 -47.36
C THR A 129 98.93 17.82 -46.79
N LEU A 130 98.24 16.71 -46.50
CA LEU A 130 96.93 16.78 -45.87
C LEU A 130 97.06 17.15 -44.39
N GLY A 131 96.22 18.08 -43.92
CA GLY A 131 96.08 18.41 -42.51
C GLY A 131 95.13 17.46 -41.77
N THR A 132 94.60 17.90 -40.63
CA THR A 132 93.76 17.06 -39.75
C THR A 132 92.35 16.83 -40.29
N ASN A 133 91.73 17.86 -40.88
CA ASN A 133 90.36 17.80 -41.38
C ASN A 133 90.37 17.51 -42.89
N THR A 134 90.53 16.25 -43.25
CA THR A 134 90.52 15.81 -44.66
C THR A 134 89.11 15.52 -45.17
N LYS A 135 88.09 15.53 -44.30
CA LYS A 135 86.71 15.18 -44.63
C LYS A 135 85.75 16.27 -44.13
N HIS A 136 84.81 16.67 -44.96
CA HIS A 136 83.69 17.55 -44.60
C HIS A 136 82.35 16.88 -44.91
N THR A 137 81.39 16.94 -43.98
CA THR A 137 80.01 16.47 -44.19
C THR A 137 79.04 17.65 -44.20
N TYR A 138 78.43 17.91 -45.35
CA TYR A 138 77.34 18.87 -45.50
C TYR A 138 76.00 18.13 -45.40
N THR A 139 75.14 18.51 -44.46
CA THR A 139 73.78 17.95 -44.33
C THR A 139 72.77 18.83 -45.05
N ILE A 140 72.06 18.26 -46.02
CA ILE A 140 70.89 18.88 -46.67
C ILE A 140 69.68 18.57 -45.78
N THR A 141 68.99 19.60 -45.30
CA THR A 141 67.76 19.44 -44.51
C THR A 141 66.54 19.75 -45.37
N ASP A 142 65.55 18.86 -45.32
CA ASP A 142 64.29 19.00 -46.05
C ASP A 142 63.46 20.21 -45.56
N ASN A 143 62.73 20.86 -46.47
CA ASN A 143 61.81 21.96 -46.14
C ASN A 143 60.34 21.77 -46.57
N ASP A 144 59.92 20.55 -46.90
CA ASP A 144 58.69 20.31 -47.66
C ASP A 144 57.63 19.49 -46.91
N ALA A 145 57.69 19.49 -45.57
CA ALA A 145 56.72 18.83 -44.70
C ALA A 145 55.25 19.15 -45.09
N PRO A 146 54.40 18.14 -45.36
CA PRO A 146 53.05 18.36 -45.87
C PRO A 146 52.11 19.00 -44.84
N THR A 147 51.01 19.56 -45.31
CA THR A 147 49.91 20.03 -44.45
C THR A 147 48.81 18.97 -44.35
N ILE A 148 48.19 18.79 -43.19
CA ILE A 148 47.01 17.93 -42.98
C ILE A 148 45.74 18.77 -42.75
N ALA A 149 44.64 18.43 -43.41
CA ALA A 149 43.35 19.08 -43.18
C ALA A 149 42.18 18.12 -43.43
N PHE A 150 41.03 18.38 -42.81
CA PHE A 150 39.77 17.74 -43.19
C PHE A 150 39.33 18.19 -44.59
N ASN A 151 38.73 17.28 -45.34
CA ASN A 151 38.24 17.56 -46.69
C ASN A 151 37.05 18.53 -46.66
N ASP A 152 36.18 18.35 -45.67
CA ASP A 152 35.05 19.22 -45.39
C ASP A 152 35.13 19.71 -43.94
N THR A 153 34.48 20.83 -43.63
CA THR A 153 34.37 21.33 -42.24
C THR A 153 33.08 20.89 -41.55
N ARG A 154 32.10 20.37 -42.32
CA ARG A 154 30.79 19.96 -41.81
C ARG A 154 30.22 18.79 -42.60
N SER A 155 29.48 17.92 -41.93
CA SER A 155 28.61 16.92 -42.53
C SER A 155 27.48 16.55 -41.57
N SER A 156 26.48 15.78 -42.02
CA SER A 156 25.35 15.37 -41.19
C SER A 156 24.77 14.04 -41.63
N GLY A 157 24.03 13.38 -40.75
CA GLY A 157 23.26 12.17 -41.03
C GLY A 157 22.21 11.93 -39.95
N LEU A 158 21.19 11.13 -40.27
CA LEU A 158 20.23 10.67 -39.26
C LEU A 158 20.97 9.81 -38.23
N GLU A 159 20.50 9.78 -37.00
CA GLU A 159 21.04 8.88 -35.97
C GLU A 159 20.96 7.38 -36.38
N SER A 160 19.98 7.01 -37.22
CA SER A 160 19.86 5.69 -37.84
C SER A 160 20.96 5.28 -38.84
N VAL A 161 21.92 6.15 -39.16
CA VAL A 161 23.01 5.83 -40.10
C VAL A 161 24.06 4.87 -39.50
N GLY A 162 24.10 4.72 -38.17
CA GLY A 162 24.97 3.78 -37.45
C GLY A 162 26.46 4.12 -37.43
N SER A 163 27.01 4.81 -38.44
CA SER A 163 28.41 5.27 -38.47
C SER A 163 28.65 6.40 -39.47
N ALA A 164 29.71 7.19 -39.25
CA ALA A 164 30.14 8.26 -40.15
C ALA A 164 31.66 8.37 -40.26
N ASN A 165 32.15 8.76 -41.45
CA ASN A 165 33.58 8.96 -41.72
C ASN A 165 33.89 10.43 -41.95
N LEU A 166 34.86 10.96 -41.20
CA LEU A 166 35.39 12.31 -41.38
C LEU A 166 36.72 12.22 -42.15
N ALA A 167 36.66 12.50 -43.45
CA ALA A 167 37.82 12.36 -44.34
C ALA A 167 38.83 13.50 -44.17
N TYR A 168 40.12 13.17 -44.17
CA TYR A 168 41.23 14.11 -44.16
C TYR A 168 42.28 13.76 -45.22
N THR A 169 43.07 14.76 -45.60
CA THR A 169 44.08 14.66 -46.66
C THR A 169 45.37 15.38 -46.27
N LEU A 170 46.52 14.82 -46.66
CA LEU A 170 47.82 15.49 -46.70
C LEU A 170 48.02 16.19 -48.04
N SER A 171 48.59 17.39 -48.04
CA SER A 171 48.84 18.15 -49.28
C SER A 171 49.84 17.48 -50.24
N ALA A 172 50.73 16.64 -49.70
CA ALA A 172 51.69 15.82 -50.45
C ALA A 172 51.99 14.54 -49.67
N ALA A 173 52.58 13.54 -50.33
CA ALA A 173 53.05 12.33 -49.66
C ALA A 173 54.34 12.63 -48.88
N SER A 174 54.43 12.15 -47.63
CA SER A 174 55.66 12.21 -46.83
C SER A 174 56.42 10.89 -46.92
N SER A 175 57.75 10.93 -46.98
CA SER A 175 58.60 9.74 -46.79
C SER A 175 58.65 9.27 -45.33
N LYS A 176 58.16 10.09 -44.39
CA LYS A 176 58.11 9.83 -42.95
C LYS A 176 56.69 9.41 -42.54
N GLU A 177 56.59 8.76 -41.39
CA GLU A 177 55.28 8.54 -40.76
C GLU A 177 54.76 9.87 -40.21
N VAL A 178 53.51 10.22 -40.54
CA VAL A 178 52.85 11.42 -40.02
C VAL A 178 51.93 11.02 -38.89
N THR A 179 52.07 11.68 -37.73
CA THR A 179 51.14 11.50 -36.61
C THR A 179 50.44 12.80 -36.24
N VAL A 180 49.15 12.75 -35.92
CA VAL A 180 48.35 13.95 -35.63
C VAL A 180 47.33 13.63 -34.55
N ASN A 181 47.31 14.38 -33.46
CA ASN A 181 46.31 14.18 -32.42
C ASN A 181 44.97 14.77 -32.82
N TYR A 182 43.87 14.18 -32.36
CA TYR A 182 42.55 14.78 -32.47
C TYR A 182 41.79 14.73 -31.14
N ALA A 183 41.00 15.77 -30.90
CA ALA A 183 40.11 15.88 -29.77
C ALA A 183 38.65 15.90 -30.23
N VAL A 184 37.76 15.30 -29.45
CA VAL A 184 36.33 15.14 -29.71
C VAL A 184 35.55 15.92 -28.65
N THR A 185 34.66 16.77 -29.11
CA THR A 185 33.77 17.62 -28.30
C THR A 185 32.41 17.72 -29.00
N GLY A 186 31.50 18.59 -28.55
CA GLY A 186 30.21 18.82 -29.20
C GLY A 186 29.07 18.89 -28.20
N THR A 187 27.84 18.87 -28.69
CA THR A 187 26.64 18.78 -27.85
C THR A 187 26.23 17.33 -27.59
N ALA A 188 26.54 16.43 -28.52
CA ALA A 188 26.23 15.01 -28.36
C ALA A 188 27.10 14.37 -27.26
N THR A 189 26.50 13.47 -26.52
CA THR A 189 27.10 12.66 -25.46
C THR A 189 27.78 11.42 -26.03
N GLY A 190 29.10 11.34 -25.86
CA GLY A 190 29.89 10.17 -26.27
C GLY A 190 29.69 8.94 -25.37
N SER A 191 30.59 7.97 -25.49
CA SER A 191 30.59 6.72 -24.69
C SER A 191 29.36 5.81 -24.90
N GLY A 192 28.70 5.93 -26.04
CA GLY A 192 27.58 5.07 -26.43
C GLY A 192 26.20 5.54 -25.98
N THR A 193 26.07 6.80 -25.56
CA THR A 193 24.76 7.48 -25.49
C THR A 193 24.33 7.83 -26.91
N ASP A 194 24.94 8.84 -27.53
CA ASP A 194 24.58 9.27 -28.90
C ASP A 194 25.60 8.76 -29.91
N TYR A 195 26.87 8.64 -29.48
CA TYR A 195 27.93 8.08 -30.32
C TYR A 195 29.09 7.43 -29.56
N THR A 196 29.91 6.66 -30.29
CA THR A 196 31.21 6.13 -29.82
C THR A 196 32.37 6.66 -30.68
N LEU A 197 33.06 7.68 -30.17
CA LEU A 197 34.36 8.17 -30.64
C LEU A 197 35.07 8.85 -29.46
N ILE A 198 36.38 8.62 -29.30
CA ILE A 198 37.19 9.20 -28.23
C ILE A 198 38.36 9.99 -28.82
N ASN A 199 38.99 10.84 -28.02
CA ASN A 199 40.25 11.49 -28.40
C ASN A 199 41.29 10.43 -28.81
N GLY A 200 42.10 10.75 -29.82
CA GLY A 200 43.07 9.80 -30.35
C GLY A 200 44.18 10.44 -31.16
N THR A 201 44.97 9.59 -31.81
CA THR A 201 46.07 9.97 -32.69
C THR A 201 45.88 9.28 -34.03
N LEU A 202 45.93 10.06 -35.10
CA LEU A 202 46.01 9.60 -36.48
C LEU A 202 47.44 9.18 -36.75
N THR A 203 47.61 8.08 -37.48
CA THR A 203 48.91 7.63 -37.98
C THR A 203 48.77 7.36 -39.47
N LEU A 204 49.46 8.14 -40.29
CA LEU A 204 49.59 7.91 -41.71
C LEU A 204 50.98 7.31 -41.97
N ALA A 205 51.01 6.08 -42.50
CA ALA A 205 52.25 5.47 -42.92
C ALA A 205 52.92 6.29 -44.05
N ALA A 206 54.24 6.21 -44.14
CA ALA A 206 55.00 6.85 -45.22
C ALA A 206 54.37 6.56 -46.61
N GLY A 207 54.19 7.61 -47.41
CA GLY A 207 53.55 7.56 -48.72
C GLY A 207 52.02 7.68 -48.73
N ALA A 208 51.32 7.54 -47.59
CA ALA A 208 49.88 7.71 -47.53
C ALA A 208 49.48 9.19 -47.53
N THR A 209 48.40 9.55 -48.24
CA THR A 209 47.93 10.94 -48.36
C THR A 209 46.51 11.17 -47.87
N THR A 210 45.75 10.13 -47.55
CA THR A 210 44.34 10.26 -47.14
C THR A 210 44.00 9.29 -46.03
N GLY A 211 43.01 9.64 -45.21
CA GLY A 211 42.43 8.74 -44.23
C GLY A 211 41.09 9.25 -43.71
N ASN A 212 40.48 8.50 -42.79
CA ASN A 212 39.21 8.84 -42.15
C ASN A 212 39.33 8.75 -40.63
N ILE A 213 38.66 9.65 -39.92
CA ILE A 213 38.25 9.45 -38.52
C ILE A 213 36.85 8.88 -38.54
N THR A 214 36.65 7.68 -38.00
CA THR A 214 35.35 7.01 -38.02
C THR A 214 34.62 7.19 -36.68
N ILE A 215 33.44 7.80 -36.72
CA ILE A 215 32.44 7.72 -35.65
C ILE A 215 31.76 6.36 -35.83
N ALA A 216 32.19 5.36 -35.06
CA ALA A 216 31.93 3.94 -35.38
C ALA A 216 30.53 3.44 -34.98
N SER A 217 29.88 4.12 -34.04
CA SER A 217 28.55 3.78 -33.54
C SER A 217 27.82 5.09 -33.29
N ILE A 218 26.92 5.48 -34.19
CA ILE A 218 25.89 6.50 -33.95
C ILE A 218 24.65 5.71 -33.52
N ILE A 219 24.07 6.07 -32.39
CA ILE A 219 23.00 5.29 -31.76
C ILE A 219 21.66 5.80 -32.24
N ASP A 220 20.80 4.88 -32.68
CA ASP A 220 19.41 5.15 -33.03
C ASP A 220 18.57 4.70 -31.84
N ASP A 221 17.85 5.63 -31.20
CA ASP A 221 16.98 5.31 -30.09
C ASP A 221 15.51 5.65 -30.38
N ALA A 222 14.76 6.10 -29.39
CA ALA A 222 13.33 6.41 -29.53
C ALA A 222 12.99 7.76 -28.87
N LEU A 223 14.02 8.54 -28.53
CA LEU A 223 13.93 9.75 -27.76
C LEU A 223 13.90 10.95 -28.73
N ASP A 224 12.81 11.73 -28.70
CA ASP A 224 12.73 12.94 -29.52
C ASP A 224 13.67 14.03 -28.96
N GLU A 225 14.89 14.05 -29.47
CA GLU A 225 15.95 15.01 -29.11
C GLU A 225 16.10 16.14 -30.15
N SER A 226 16.80 17.21 -29.78
CA SER A 226 17.23 18.20 -30.77
C SER A 226 18.44 17.68 -31.55
N ASP A 227 18.62 18.09 -32.80
CA ASP A 227 19.83 17.78 -33.57
C ASP A 227 21.11 18.10 -32.78
N GLU A 228 21.98 17.10 -32.63
CA GLU A 228 23.19 17.18 -31.84
C GLU A 228 24.46 17.21 -32.69
N THR A 229 25.61 17.49 -32.08
CA THR A 229 26.88 17.67 -32.81
C THR A 229 28.04 16.91 -32.19
N VAL A 230 28.88 16.34 -33.06
CA VAL A 230 30.21 15.81 -32.75
C VAL A 230 31.26 16.67 -33.46
N VAL A 231 32.12 17.35 -32.70
CA VAL A 231 33.14 18.26 -33.19
C VAL A 231 34.53 17.65 -32.99
N VAL A 232 35.24 17.40 -34.08
CA VAL A 232 36.59 16.82 -34.08
C VAL A 232 37.63 17.86 -34.51
N THR A 233 38.67 18.05 -33.70
CA THR A 233 39.72 19.07 -33.93
C THR A 233 41.12 18.43 -34.00
N LEU A 234 41.85 18.65 -35.08
CA LEU A 234 43.25 18.22 -35.28
C LEU A 234 44.23 19.11 -34.52
N SER A 235 45.27 18.51 -33.96
CA SER A 235 46.30 19.19 -33.17
C SER A 235 47.63 18.43 -33.17
N ASN A 236 48.72 19.13 -32.82
CA ASN A 236 50.05 18.53 -32.59
C ASN A 236 50.52 17.56 -33.70
N PRO A 237 50.58 17.99 -34.98
CA PRO A 237 51.12 17.15 -36.03
C PRO A 237 52.64 16.95 -35.85
N ASP A 238 53.13 15.76 -36.18
CA ASP A 238 54.54 15.39 -36.32
C ASP A 238 54.82 14.98 -37.77
N ASN A 239 55.93 15.45 -38.34
CA ASN A 239 56.27 15.36 -39.78
C ASN A 239 55.22 15.95 -40.74
N ALA A 240 54.36 16.82 -40.22
CA ALA A 240 53.39 17.60 -40.98
C ALA A 240 53.07 18.90 -40.26
N THR A 241 52.35 19.78 -40.93
CA THR A 241 51.78 21.00 -40.33
C THR A 241 50.25 20.99 -40.47
N LEU A 242 49.55 21.80 -39.68
CA LEU A 242 48.09 21.91 -39.81
C LEU A 242 47.73 22.77 -41.03
N GLY A 243 46.84 22.26 -41.87
CA GLY A 243 46.25 23.00 -42.98
C GLY A 243 45.09 23.92 -42.54
N THR A 244 44.24 24.31 -43.48
CA THR A 244 43.15 25.29 -43.23
C THR A 244 41.99 24.71 -42.42
N ASN A 245 41.54 23.49 -42.75
CA ASN A 245 40.39 22.85 -42.12
C ASN A 245 40.84 21.94 -40.98
N THR A 246 41.12 22.51 -39.82
CA THR A 246 41.58 21.74 -38.64
C THR A 246 40.43 21.20 -37.80
N THR A 247 39.19 21.64 -38.05
CA THR A 247 38.00 21.26 -37.29
C THR A 247 36.89 20.76 -38.22
N HIS A 248 36.26 19.65 -37.86
CA HIS A 248 35.07 19.11 -38.54
C HIS A 248 33.90 19.00 -37.54
N THR A 249 32.71 19.45 -37.93
CA THR A 249 31.47 19.27 -37.17
C THR A 249 30.53 18.30 -37.88
N TYR A 250 30.26 17.16 -37.27
CA TYR A 250 29.25 16.20 -37.71
C TYR A 250 27.95 16.46 -36.93
N THR A 251 26.83 16.70 -37.62
CA THR A 251 25.50 16.82 -36.99
C THR A 251 24.76 15.48 -37.04
N ILE A 252 24.35 14.97 -35.89
CA ILE A 252 23.44 13.84 -35.74
C ILE A 252 22.02 14.42 -35.79
N ILE A 253 21.24 14.02 -36.78
CA ILE A 253 19.87 14.51 -37.01
C ILE A 253 18.91 13.53 -36.33
N ASN A 254 18.11 14.03 -35.39
CA ASN A 254 17.07 13.24 -34.73
C ASN A 254 16.00 12.84 -35.75
N ASN A 255 15.54 11.60 -35.67
CA ASN A 255 14.49 11.04 -36.53
C ASN A 255 13.24 10.59 -35.78
N ASP A 256 13.22 10.73 -34.45
CA ASP A 256 12.06 10.45 -33.61
C ASP A 256 11.14 11.68 -33.54
N SER A 257 9.94 11.56 -34.12
CA SER A 257 8.98 12.68 -34.27
C SER A 257 7.70 12.54 -33.44
N GLU A 258 7.65 11.62 -32.47
CA GLU A 258 6.41 11.34 -31.72
C GLU A 258 6.44 12.01 -30.34
N ILE A 259 5.93 13.25 -30.26
CA ILE A 259 5.63 13.90 -28.98
C ILE A 259 4.74 12.95 -28.16
N PRO A 260 5.17 12.52 -26.96
CA PRO A 260 4.46 11.48 -26.23
C PRO A 260 3.06 11.95 -25.80
N THR A 261 2.13 11.01 -25.72
CA THR A 261 0.79 11.24 -25.16
C THR A 261 0.78 10.89 -23.68
N ILE A 262 0.13 11.70 -22.85
CA ILE A 262 -0.11 11.40 -21.42
C ILE A 262 -1.58 11.03 -21.18
N ALA A 263 -1.82 9.95 -20.45
CA ALA A 263 -3.15 9.53 -20.04
C ALA A 263 -3.13 8.85 -18.67
N PHE A 264 -4.27 8.84 -17.98
CA PHE A 264 -4.46 7.98 -16.81
C PHE A 264 -4.50 6.51 -17.23
N ASP A 265 -3.96 5.63 -16.39
CA ASP A 265 -3.93 4.19 -16.67
C ASP A 265 -5.33 3.55 -16.59
N ASN A 266 -6.22 4.14 -15.80
CA ASN A 266 -7.60 3.69 -15.61
C ASN A 266 -8.55 4.90 -15.59
N ASP A 267 -9.79 4.73 -16.05
CA ASP A 267 -10.81 5.78 -16.03
C ASP A 267 -11.39 6.00 -14.61
N SER A 268 -11.32 4.96 -13.76
CA SER A 268 -11.86 5.00 -12.40
C SER A 268 -11.19 4.02 -11.45
N SER A 269 -11.25 4.34 -10.16
CA SER A 269 -10.93 3.42 -9.06
C SER A 269 -11.75 3.75 -7.81
N SER A 270 -11.67 2.94 -6.76
CA SER A 270 -12.43 3.16 -5.53
C SER A 270 -11.69 2.64 -4.29
N GLY A 271 -12.00 3.20 -3.13
CA GLY A 271 -11.51 2.71 -1.84
C GLY A 271 -12.35 3.21 -0.68
N LEU A 272 -12.26 2.50 0.46
CA LEU A 272 -12.87 2.95 1.72
C LEU A 272 -12.27 4.28 2.15
N GLU A 273 -13.04 5.13 2.81
CA GLU A 273 -12.52 6.37 3.41
C GLU A 273 -11.37 6.11 4.41
N SER A 274 -11.38 4.94 5.07
CA SER A 274 -10.33 4.47 6.00
C SER A 274 -8.98 4.11 5.36
N VAL A 275 -8.84 4.16 4.02
CA VAL A 275 -7.53 3.90 3.35
C VAL A 275 -6.53 5.04 3.55
N GLY A 276 -7.00 6.23 3.93
CA GLY A 276 -6.18 7.41 4.23
C GLY A 276 -5.47 8.06 3.03
N SER A 277 -5.21 7.34 1.93
CA SER A 277 -4.61 7.90 0.71
C SER A 277 -4.86 7.03 -0.53
N ALA A 278 -4.82 7.63 -1.71
CA ALA A 278 -4.94 6.94 -2.99
C ALA A 278 -4.04 7.54 -4.07
N ASN A 279 -3.57 6.70 -5.00
CA ASN A 279 -2.75 7.10 -6.14
C ASN A 279 -3.51 6.92 -7.44
N LEU A 280 -3.54 7.97 -8.26
CA LEU A 280 -4.10 7.95 -9.60
C LEU A 280 -2.93 7.88 -10.59
N ALA A 281 -2.65 6.68 -11.10
CA ALA A 281 -1.52 6.42 -11.97
C ALA A 281 -1.76 6.97 -13.39
N TYR A 282 -0.72 7.54 -13.98
CA TYR A 282 -0.69 8.03 -15.35
C TYR A 282 0.60 7.60 -16.04
N THR A 283 0.53 7.50 -17.37
CA THR A 283 1.63 7.03 -18.22
C THR A 283 1.80 7.94 -19.44
N LEU A 284 3.06 8.16 -19.84
CA LEU A 284 3.46 8.69 -21.14
C LEU A 284 3.64 7.53 -22.14
N SER A 285 3.20 7.70 -23.39
CA SER A 285 3.34 6.67 -24.43
C SER A 285 4.79 6.36 -24.82
N ALA A 286 5.71 7.29 -24.59
CA ALA A 286 7.15 7.16 -24.78
C ALA A 286 7.89 8.10 -23.82
N ALA A 287 9.19 7.90 -23.63
CA ALA A 287 10.02 8.83 -22.87
C ALA A 287 10.20 10.15 -23.64
N SER A 288 10.29 11.28 -22.92
CA SER A 288 10.65 12.58 -23.49
C SER A 288 12.08 12.96 -23.06
N SER A 289 12.84 13.59 -23.95
CA SER A 289 14.16 14.18 -23.64
C SER A 289 14.06 15.42 -22.77
N GLU A 290 12.86 16.02 -22.71
CA GLU A 290 12.56 17.24 -22.00
C GLU A 290 11.65 16.98 -20.79
N GLU A 291 11.60 17.95 -19.88
CA GLU A 291 10.63 17.90 -18.79
C GLU A 291 9.19 18.04 -19.34
N VAL A 292 8.32 17.11 -18.96
CA VAL A 292 6.90 17.16 -19.30
C VAL A 292 6.13 17.74 -18.11
N THR A 293 5.33 18.78 -18.37
CA THR A 293 4.43 19.37 -17.36
C THR A 293 2.99 19.32 -17.84
N VAL A 294 2.07 19.00 -16.93
CA VAL A 294 0.63 18.87 -17.24
C VAL A 294 -0.18 19.38 -16.06
N ASP A 295 -1.10 20.31 -16.32
CA ASP A 295 -2.01 20.80 -15.30
C ASP A 295 -3.11 19.78 -15.03
N TYR A 296 -3.59 19.71 -13.79
CA TYR A 296 -4.78 18.95 -13.43
C TYR A 296 -5.74 19.77 -12.56
N ALA A 297 -7.03 19.58 -12.82
CA ALA A 297 -8.12 20.14 -12.03
C ALA A 297 -8.84 19.03 -11.27
N VAL A 298 -9.27 19.35 -10.05
CA VAL A 298 -9.94 18.44 -9.12
C VAL A 298 -11.37 18.92 -8.91
N THR A 299 -12.33 18.03 -9.16
CA THR A 299 -13.78 18.25 -9.01
C THR A 299 -14.41 16.98 -8.42
N GLY A 300 -15.73 16.84 -8.47
CA GLY A 300 -16.44 15.65 -8.01
C GLY A 300 -17.58 15.99 -7.07
N THR A 301 -18.10 14.97 -6.39
CA THR A 301 -19.15 15.14 -5.36
C THR A 301 -18.58 15.25 -3.96
N ALA A 302 -17.39 14.69 -3.72
CA ALA A 302 -16.71 14.81 -2.43
C ALA A 302 -16.25 16.25 -2.19
N THR A 303 -16.32 16.68 -0.94
CA THR A 303 -15.89 17.99 -0.45
C THR A 303 -14.41 17.98 -0.09
N GLY A 304 -13.62 18.76 -0.83
CA GLY A 304 -12.19 18.92 -0.55
C GLY A 304 -11.88 19.72 0.72
N SER A 305 -10.64 20.21 0.82
CA SER A 305 -10.14 21.02 1.95
C SER A 305 -10.19 20.32 3.32
N GLY A 306 -10.11 18.99 3.32
CA GLY A 306 -10.05 18.17 4.54
C GLY A 306 -11.41 17.86 5.17
N THR A 307 -12.51 17.99 4.40
CA THR A 307 -13.78 17.36 4.78
C THR A 307 -13.69 15.88 4.44
N ASP A 308 -13.63 15.54 3.13
CA ASP A 308 -13.54 14.15 2.68
C ASP A 308 -12.13 13.84 2.14
N TYR A 309 -11.46 14.87 1.58
CA TYR A 309 -10.09 14.74 1.07
C TYR A 309 -9.33 16.10 0.99
N THR A 310 -8.00 16.07 0.77
CA THR A 310 -7.14 17.28 0.75
C THR A 310 -6.47 17.62 -0.60
N LEU A 311 -6.71 16.87 -1.67
CA LEU A 311 -6.13 17.15 -3.00
C LEU A 311 -6.68 18.47 -3.58
N ILE A 312 -5.79 19.28 -4.16
CA ILE A 312 -6.12 20.55 -4.83
C ILE A 312 -5.65 20.53 -6.29
N ASN A 313 -6.11 21.47 -7.11
CA ASN A 313 -5.59 21.67 -8.45
C ASN A 313 -4.07 21.87 -8.42
N GLY A 314 -3.38 21.38 -9.43
CA GLY A 314 -1.92 21.48 -9.50
C GLY A 314 -1.37 21.19 -10.87
N THR A 315 -0.06 21.03 -10.94
CA THR A 315 0.68 20.66 -12.14
C THR A 315 1.54 19.45 -11.77
N LEU A 316 1.47 18.39 -12.56
CA LEU A 316 2.40 17.26 -12.45
C LEU A 316 3.62 17.54 -13.33
N THR A 317 4.77 17.03 -12.91
CA THR A 317 6.05 17.17 -13.60
C THR A 317 6.68 15.78 -13.76
N LEU A 318 7.00 15.39 -14.99
CA LEU A 318 7.85 14.23 -15.27
C LEU A 318 9.20 14.75 -15.75
N THR A 319 10.28 14.34 -15.06
CA THR A 319 11.64 14.62 -15.51
C THR A 319 11.93 13.90 -16.83
N ALA A 320 12.86 14.42 -17.63
CA ALA A 320 13.35 13.77 -18.84
C ALA A 320 13.63 12.27 -18.61
N GLY A 321 13.20 11.42 -19.54
CA GLY A 321 13.32 9.96 -19.49
C GLY A 321 12.24 9.24 -18.66
N ALA A 322 11.46 9.93 -17.82
CA ALA A 322 10.41 9.29 -17.03
C ALA A 322 9.15 9.04 -17.86
N THR A 323 8.50 7.90 -17.67
CA THR A 323 7.30 7.49 -18.42
C THR A 323 6.06 7.28 -17.57
N THR A 324 6.17 7.26 -16.24
CA THR A 324 5.04 7.00 -15.34
C THR A 324 5.06 7.92 -14.13
N GLY A 325 3.90 8.10 -13.50
CA GLY A 325 3.79 8.83 -12.25
C GLY A 325 2.39 8.70 -11.63
N ASN A 326 2.21 9.36 -10.48
CA ASN A 326 0.98 9.28 -9.70
C ASN A 326 0.52 10.69 -9.30
N ILE A 327 -0.76 10.98 -9.42
CA ILE A 327 -1.41 12.05 -8.66
C ILE A 327 -1.90 11.43 -7.35
N THR A 328 -1.38 11.90 -6.21
CA THR A 328 -1.70 11.34 -4.91
C THR A 328 -2.77 12.16 -4.19
N ILE A 329 -3.92 11.54 -3.90
CA ILE A 329 -4.86 12.03 -2.89
C ILE A 329 -4.25 11.68 -1.53
N ALA A 330 -3.52 12.64 -0.95
CA ALA A 330 -2.65 12.38 0.21
C ALA A 330 -3.39 12.16 1.54
N SER A 331 -4.60 12.69 1.65
CA SER A 331 -5.48 12.48 2.80
C SER A 331 -6.88 12.23 2.27
N ILE A 332 -7.39 11.04 2.52
CA ILE A 332 -8.81 10.68 2.52
C ILE A 332 -9.19 10.60 3.99
N ILE A 333 -10.26 11.28 4.38
CA ILE A 333 -10.66 11.45 5.78
C ILE A 333 -11.64 10.35 6.14
N ASP A 334 -11.32 9.60 7.19
CA ASP A 334 -12.19 8.61 7.82
C ASP A 334 -12.91 9.30 8.96
N ASP A 335 -14.24 9.33 8.93
CA ASP A 335 -15.02 9.94 10.00
C ASP A 335 -16.00 8.97 10.69
N ALA A 336 -17.18 9.42 11.11
CA ALA A 336 -18.16 8.59 11.82
C ALA A 336 -19.59 8.83 11.31
N PHE A 337 -19.74 9.55 10.20
CA PHE A 337 -21.01 9.84 9.56
C PHE A 337 -21.25 8.82 8.46
N ASP A 338 -22.42 8.17 8.45
CA ASP A 338 -22.78 7.29 7.33
C ASP A 338 -23.23 8.13 6.12
N GLU A 339 -22.35 8.24 5.16
CA GLU A 339 -22.50 9.04 3.95
C GLU A 339 -22.75 8.18 2.70
N GLY A 340 -23.21 8.83 1.62
CA GLY A 340 -23.26 8.17 0.32
C GLY A 340 -21.84 7.97 -0.23
N ASN A 341 -21.68 7.09 -1.22
CA ASN A 341 -20.40 7.05 -1.94
C ASN A 341 -20.19 8.40 -2.65
N GLU A 342 -19.00 8.97 -2.48
CA GLU A 342 -18.63 10.25 -3.04
C GLU A 342 -17.48 10.11 -4.04
N THR A 343 -17.21 11.14 -4.83
CA THR A 343 -16.24 11.07 -5.94
C THR A 343 -15.27 12.23 -5.93
N VAL A 344 -14.01 11.92 -6.21
CA VAL A 344 -12.94 12.87 -6.58
C VAL A 344 -12.61 12.65 -8.05
N VAL A 345 -12.88 13.65 -8.89
CA VAL A 345 -12.67 13.61 -10.34
C VAL A 345 -11.48 14.48 -10.69
N VAL A 346 -10.43 13.89 -11.27
CA VAL A 346 -9.22 14.59 -11.69
C VAL A 346 -9.12 14.62 -13.21
N THR A 347 -8.97 15.81 -13.80
CA THR A 347 -8.89 16.01 -15.26
C THR A 347 -7.58 16.68 -15.65
N LEU A 348 -6.84 16.07 -16.59
CA LEU A 348 -5.59 16.59 -17.17
C LEU A 348 -5.85 17.67 -18.22
N SER A 349 -4.97 18.69 -18.27
CA SER A 349 -5.05 19.83 -19.18
C SER A 349 -3.68 20.46 -19.44
N ASN A 350 -3.58 21.32 -20.46
CA ASN A 350 -2.39 22.13 -20.78
C ASN A 350 -1.05 21.37 -20.76
N PRO A 351 -0.90 20.23 -21.46
CA PRO A 351 0.39 19.54 -21.50
C PRO A 351 1.45 20.38 -22.24
N ASN A 352 2.68 20.34 -21.74
CA ASN A 352 3.88 20.88 -22.39
C ASN A 352 4.87 19.73 -22.63
N ASN A 353 5.48 19.68 -23.81
CA ASN A 353 6.33 18.57 -24.29
C ASN A 353 5.63 17.19 -24.32
N ALA A 354 4.30 17.21 -24.28
CA ALA A 354 3.44 16.05 -24.44
C ALA A 354 2.12 16.50 -25.08
N THR A 355 1.30 15.54 -25.49
CA THR A 355 -0.10 15.76 -25.87
C THR A 355 -1.04 14.96 -24.96
N LEU A 356 -2.31 15.35 -24.87
CA LEU A 356 -3.28 14.56 -24.09
C LEU A 356 -3.63 13.28 -24.86
N GLY A 357 -3.55 12.14 -24.19
CA GLY A 357 -4.02 10.86 -24.69
C GLY A 357 -5.55 10.72 -24.62
N THR A 358 -6.03 9.48 -24.73
CA THR A 358 -7.47 9.19 -24.75
C THR A 358 -8.13 9.36 -23.38
N ASN A 359 -7.45 8.91 -22.31
CA ASN A 359 -7.99 8.95 -20.96
C ASN A 359 -7.43 10.14 -20.16
N THR A 360 -8.13 11.26 -20.23
CA THR A 360 -7.73 12.51 -19.59
C THR A 360 -8.41 12.76 -18.25
N THR A 361 -9.34 11.89 -17.83
CA THR A 361 -10.14 12.07 -16.62
C THR A 361 -10.18 10.78 -15.81
N HIS A 362 -9.80 10.86 -14.54
CA HIS A 362 -9.91 9.76 -13.58
C HIS A 362 -10.96 10.08 -12.52
N THR A 363 -11.86 9.13 -12.23
CA THR A 363 -12.82 9.22 -11.13
C THR A 363 -12.45 8.27 -10.00
N TYR A 364 -12.07 8.81 -8.85
CA TYR A 364 -11.85 8.04 -7.62
C TYR A 364 -13.12 8.08 -6.76
N THR A 365 -13.71 6.93 -6.45
CA THR A 365 -14.88 6.83 -5.57
C THR A 365 -14.46 6.52 -4.14
N ILE A 366 -14.78 7.42 -3.21
CA ILE A 366 -14.65 7.21 -1.76
C ILE A 366 -15.91 6.46 -1.32
N THR A 367 -15.74 5.29 -0.70
CA THR A 367 -16.84 4.48 -0.19
C THR A 367 -16.89 4.54 1.33
N ASP A 368 -18.05 4.88 1.85
CA ASP A 368 -18.35 4.98 3.29
C ASP A 368 -18.19 3.64 4.02
N ASN A 369 -17.73 3.70 5.27
CA ASN A 369 -17.55 2.54 6.13
C ASN A 369 -18.24 2.65 7.51
N ASP A 370 -19.10 3.65 7.70
CA ASP A 370 -19.68 4.03 8.99
C ASP A 370 -21.17 3.70 9.14
N ALA A 371 -21.65 2.73 8.34
CA ALA A 371 -23.02 2.21 8.43
C ALA A 371 -23.43 1.94 9.90
N PRO A 372 -24.54 2.54 10.39
CA PRO A 372 -24.90 2.46 11.80
C PRO A 372 -25.28 1.04 12.23
N THR A 373 -25.36 0.81 13.54
CA THR A 373 -25.94 -0.42 14.12
C THR A 373 -27.35 -0.14 14.62
N ILE A 374 -28.27 -1.10 14.54
CA ILE A 374 -29.62 -1.04 15.13
C ILE A 374 -29.81 -2.10 16.22
N ALA A 375 -30.38 -1.71 17.36
CA ALA A 375 -30.70 -2.62 18.46
C ALA A 375 -31.95 -2.18 19.22
N PHE A 376 -32.62 -3.14 19.87
CA PHE A 376 -33.61 -2.81 20.90
C PHE A 376 -32.93 -2.17 22.10
N ASN A 377 -33.61 -1.20 22.72
CA ASN A 377 -33.09 -0.49 23.88
C ASN A 377 -33.03 -1.40 25.12
N ASP A 378 -34.04 -2.26 25.27
CA ASP A 378 -34.15 -3.24 26.34
C ASP A 378 -34.26 -4.65 25.74
N ALA A 379 -33.73 -5.68 26.42
CA ALA A 379 -33.87 -7.08 25.98
C ALA A 379 -35.23 -7.68 26.35
N SER A 380 -35.92 -7.06 27.32
CA SER A 380 -37.23 -7.52 27.76
C SER A 380 -38.03 -6.41 28.41
N SER A 381 -39.35 -6.49 28.32
CA SER A 381 -40.29 -5.67 29.08
C SER A 381 -41.55 -6.48 29.39
N SER A 382 -42.44 -5.97 30.23
CA SER A 382 -43.67 -6.67 30.59
C SER A 382 -44.83 -5.72 30.83
N GLY A 383 -46.05 -6.25 30.72
CA GLY A 383 -47.27 -5.55 31.07
C GLY A 383 -48.42 -6.53 31.28
N ALA A 384 -49.43 -6.10 32.02
CA ALA A 384 -50.67 -6.86 32.13
C ALA A 384 -51.40 -6.89 30.80
N GLU A 385 -52.19 -7.92 30.51
CA GLU A 385 -53.02 -7.95 29.29
C GLU A 385 -54.00 -6.77 29.21
N SER A 386 -54.39 -6.21 30.36
CA SER A 386 -55.13 -4.94 30.48
C SER A 386 -54.38 -3.71 29.94
N THR A 387 -53.07 -3.83 29.67
CA THR A 387 -52.30 -2.82 28.93
C THR A 387 -52.54 -3.00 27.44
N ASN A 388 -53.56 -2.31 26.89
CA ASN A 388 -54.01 -2.45 25.50
C ASN A 388 -52.92 -2.38 24.40
N SER A 389 -51.73 -1.85 24.68
CA SER A 389 -50.64 -1.72 23.71
C SER A 389 -49.27 -1.65 24.39
N ALA A 390 -48.23 -2.07 23.69
CA ALA A 390 -46.84 -1.94 24.13
C ALA A 390 -45.92 -1.45 23.00
N ASN A 391 -44.88 -0.70 23.37
CA ASN A 391 -43.85 -0.21 22.45
C ASN A 391 -42.52 -0.88 22.76
N LEU A 392 -41.93 -1.50 21.75
CA LEU A 392 -40.59 -2.08 21.82
C LEU A 392 -39.63 -1.08 21.15
N ALA A 393 -38.98 -0.27 21.98
CA ALA A 393 -38.12 0.81 21.51
C ALA A 393 -36.80 0.26 20.94
N TYR A 394 -36.38 0.83 19.81
CA TYR A 394 -35.08 0.56 19.20
C TYR A 394 -34.36 1.86 18.86
N THR A 395 -33.04 1.78 18.72
CA THR A 395 -32.16 2.91 18.36
C THR A 395 -31.12 2.48 17.34
N LEU A 396 -30.70 3.44 16.52
CA LEU A 396 -29.49 3.36 15.70
C LEU A 396 -28.33 4.01 16.46
N SER A 397 -27.10 3.50 16.28
CA SER A 397 -25.91 4.08 16.90
C SER A 397 -25.53 5.46 16.35
N ALA A 398 -25.91 5.75 15.10
CA ALA A 398 -25.71 7.03 14.43
C ALA A 398 -26.83 7.26 13.41
N ALA A 399 -26.96 8.50 12.91
CA ALA A 399 -27.87 8.80 11.83
C ALA A 399 -27.30 8.30 10.49
N SER A 400 -28.15 7.67 9.66
CA SER A 400 -27.81 7.29 8.29
C SER A 400 -28.25 8.38 7.31
N SER A 401 -27.44 8.69 6.30
CA SER A 401 -27.87 9.50 5.14
C SER A 401 -28.79 8.73 4.17
N LYS A 402 -28.88 7.41 4.34
CA LYS A 402 -29.67 6.48 3.52
C LYS A 402 -30.94 6.06 4.25
N GLU A 403 -31.90 5.51 3.50
CA GLU A 403 -33.04 4.81 4.11
C GLU A 403 -32.57 3.49 4.70
N VAL A 404 -32.95 3.21 5.95
CA VAL A 404 -32.61 1.97 6.65
C VAL A 404 -33.82 1.05 6.69
N THR A 405 -33.62 -0.23 6.33
CA THR A 405 -34.67 -1.25 6.44
C THR A 405 -34.21 -2.46 7.24
N VAL A 406 -35.09 -2.98 8.10
CA VAL A 406 -34.79 -4.14 8.96
C VAL A 406 -36.06 -4.98 9.11
N ASP A 407 -36.00 -6.25 8.76
CA ASP A 407 -37.12 -7.16 8.99
C ASP A 407 -37.22 -7.51 10.48
N TYR A 408 -38.43 -7.83 10.93
CA TYR A 408 -38.62 -8.44 12.24
C TYR A 408 -39.61 -9.61 12.18
N ALA A 409 -39.28 -10.65 12.93
CA ALA A 409 -40.13 -11.84 13.10
C ALA A 409 -40.69 -11.89 14.52
N VAL A 410 -41.94 -12.34 14.65
CA VAL A 410 -42.68 -12.41 15.91
C VAL A 410 -42.96 -13.88 16.24
N THR A 411 -42.55 -14.28 17.44
CA THR A 411 -42.69 -15.64 18.00
C THR A 411 -43.05 -15.55 19.48
N GLY A 412 -42.97 -16.65 20.24
CA GLY A 412 -43.19 -16.66 21.69
C GLY A 412 -44.21 -17.72 22.10
N THR A 413 -44.67 -17.65 23.35
CA THR A 413 -45.70 -18.55 23.89
C THR A 413 -47.11 -18.00 23.75
N ALA A 414 -47.26 -16.67 23.64
CA ALA A 414 -48.54 -16.04 23.39
C ALA A 414 -49.00 -16.30 21.95
N THR A 415 -50.31 -16.47 21.77
CA THR A 415 -50.98 -16.70 20.50
C THR A 415 -51.32 -15.36 19.83
N GLY A 416 -50.76 -15.14 18.64
CA GLY A 416 -51.03 -13.93 17.85
C GLY A 416 -52.43 -13.94 17.19
N SER A 417 -52.62 -13.07 16.20
CA SER A 417 -53.87 -12.95 15.41
C SER A 417 -55.12 -12.57 16.23
N GLY A 418 -54.93 -11.89 17.37
CA GLY A 418 -56.02 -11.37 18.19
C GLY A 418 -56.58 -12.35 19.22
N THR A 419 -55.87 -13.44 19.52
CA THR A 419 -56.07 -14.19 20.76
C THR A 419 -55.44 -13.41 21.91
N ASP A 420 -54.11 -13.31 21.97
CA ASP A 420 -53.41 -12.58 23.04
C ASP A 420 -52.86 -11.23 22.54
N TYR A 421 -52.49 -11.16 21.25
CA TYR A 421 -51.98 -9.94 20.61
C TYR A 421 -52.16 -9.93 19.08
N THR A 422 -51.97 -8.77 18.44
CA THR A 422 -52.18 -8.61 16.97
C THR A 422 -50.93 -8.33 16.13
N LEU A 423 -49.75 -8.14 16.74
CA LEU A 423 -48.50 -7.86 16.01
C LEU A 423 -48.14 -9.03 15.07
N ALA A 424 -47.89 -8.72 13.80
CA ALA A 424 -47.40 -9.68 12.80
C ALA A 424 -45.95 -9.36 12.41
N ASN A 425 -45.28 -10.32 11.75
CA ASN A 425 -43.99 -10.09 11.10
C ASN A 425 -44.06 -8.87 10.17
N GLY A 426 -42.96 -8.13 10.05
CA GLY A 426 -42.93 -6.94 9.21
C GLY A 426 -41.52 -6.45 8.93
N THR A 427 -41.45 -5.25 8.34
CA THR A 427 -40.21 -4.56 8.01
C THR A 427 -40.28 -3.16 8.59
N LEU A 428 -39.26 -2.80 9.37
CA LEU A 428 -38.97 -1.44 9.78
C LEU A 428 -38.41 -0.66 8.58
N THR A 429 -38.91 0.56 8.37
CA THR A 429 -38.36 1.49 7.38
C THR A 429 -38.12 2.82 8.09
N LEU A 430 -36.86 3.22 8.19
CA LEU A 430 -36.43 4.48 8.78
C LEU A 430 -35.94 5.39 7.66
N ALA A 431 -36.56 6.57 7.53
CA ALA A 431 -36.09 7.59 6.62
C ALA A 431 -34.70 8.10 7.03
N ALA A 432 -33.94 8.63 6.07
CA ALA A 432 -32.64 9.24 6.33
C ALA A 432 -32.70 10.24 7.50
N GLY A 433 -31.68 10.18 8.37
CA GLY A 433 -31.56 11.00 9.58
C GLY A 433 -32.33 10.51 10.80
N VAL A 434 -33.21 9.50 10.69
CA VAL A 434 -33.97 8.95 11.83
C VAL A 434 -33.10 7.97 12.62
N THR A 435 -33.01 8.17 13.93
CA THR A 435 -32.13 7.37 14.82
C THR A 435 -32.86 6.49 15.84
N ALA A 436 -34.19 6.59 15.93
CA ALA A 436 -34.95 5.83 16.92
C ALA A 436 -36.40 5.62 16.47
N GLY A 437 -37.03 4.58 17.02
CA GLY A 437 -38.43 4.28 16.79
C GLY A 437 -38.92 3.17 17.69
N ASN A 438 -40.15 2.72 17.44
CA ASN A 438 -40.79 1.64 18.19
C ASN A 438 -41.36 0.60 17.22
N ILE A 439 -41.24 -0.69 17.56
CA ILE A 439 -42.18 -1.71 17.07
C ILE A 439 -43.34 -1.72 18.06
N THR A 440 -44.55 -1.44 17.58
CA THR A 440 -45.73 -1.33 18.44
C THR A 440 -46.57 -2.60 18.37
N ILE A 441 -46.74 -3.27 19.50
CA ILE A 441 -47.82 -4.24 19.71
C ILE A 441 -49.10 -3.43 19.90
N ALA A 442 -49.82 -3.21 18.80
CA ALA A 442 -50.94 -2.26 18.77
C ALA A 442 -52.16 -2.70 19.59
N SER A 443 -52.37 -4.00 19.72
CA SER A 443 -53.41 -4.60 20.54
C SER A 443 -52.82 -5.75 21.33
N ILE A 444 -52.83 -5.61 22.64
CA ILE A 444 -52.78 -6.71 23.60
C ILE A 444 -54.23 -6.93 24.04
N ILE A 445 -54.69 -8.17 23.98
CA ILE A 445 -56.10 -8.49 24.18
C ILE A 445 -56.32 -8.73 25.67
N ASN A 446 -57.18 -7.91 26.26
CA ASN A 446 -57.69 -8.17 27.60
C ASN A 446 -58.98 -8.97 27.47
N ASP A 447 -58.93 -10.26 27.77
CA ASP A 447 -60.11 -11.10 27.75
C ASP A 447 -60.64 -11.39 29.16
N SER A 448 -61.11 -12.62 29.40
CA SER A 448 -61.65 -13.08 30.68
C SER A 448 -61.25 -14.54 30.94
N GLU A 449 -60.33 -15.05 30.13
CA GLU A 449 -59.78 -16.38 30.30
C GLU A 449 -58.85 -16.34 31.54
N LEU A 450 -58.38 -17.51 31.93
CA LEU A 450 -57.52 -17.65 33.09
C LEU A 450 -56.41 -18.55 32.59
N GLU A 451 -55.33 -17.94 32.13
CA GLU A 451 -54.21 -18.56 31.41
C GLU A 451 -53.30 -19.28 32.42
N GLY A 452 -53.33 -18.82 33.67
CA GLY A 452 -52.57 -19.36 34.79
C GLY A 452 -51.10 -18.99 34.76
N GLY A 453 -50.68 -18.07 33.90
CA GLY A 453 -49.29 -17.65 33.86
C GLY A 453 -49.06 -16.53 32.87
N ALA A 454 -47.86 -15.98 32.93
CA ALA A 454 -47.43 -14.98 31.96
C ALA A 454 -47.03 -15.65 30.64
N GLU A 455 -47.39 -15.01 29.54
CA GLU A 455 -47.03 -15.43 28.19
C GLU A 455 -46.05 -14.47 27.56
N THR A 456 -45.45 -14.84 26.43
CA THR A 456 -44.36 -14.07 25.81
C THR A 456 -44.63 -13.79 24.33
N VAL A 457 -44.31 -12.57 23.91
CA VAL A 457 -44.15 -12.15 22.52
C VAL A 457 -42.67 -11.83 22.31
N ILE A 458 -42.00 -12.61 21.47
CA ILE A 458 -40.58 -12.47 21.18
C ILE A 458 -40.43 -11.87 19.79
N VAL A 459 -39.82 -10.70 19.70
CA VAL A 459 -39.54 -9.99 18.43
C VAL A 459 -38.06 -10.04 18.13
N THR A 460 -37.69 -10.54 16.95
CA THR A 460 -36.30 -10.71 16.51
C THR A 460 -36.04 -9.91 15.24
N LEU A 461 -35.02 -9.05 15.24
CA LEU A 461 -34.56 -8.27 14.08
C LEU A 461 -33.72 -9.14 13.12
N SER A 462 -33.93 -9.00 11.81
CA SER A 462 -33.18 -9.70 10.76
C SER A 462 -33.08 -8.89 9.46
N ASN A 463 -32.28 -9.38 8.50
CA ASN A 463 -32.15 -8.82 7.15
C ASN A 463 -31.93 -7.29 7.10
N PRO A 464 -30.91 -6.74 7.78
CA PRO A 464 -30.66 -5.31 7.76
C PRO A 464 -30.17 -4.83 6.37
N SER A 465 -30.54 -3.61 5.98
CA SER A 465 -30.01 -2.88 4.82
C SER A 465 -29.64 -1.46 5.21
N ASN A 466 -28.47 -0.98 4.77
CA ASN A 466 -27.85 0.30 5.15
C ASN A 466 -27.64 0.46 6.68
N VAL A 467 -27.61 -0.66 7.40
CA VAL A 467 -27.39 -0.74 8.84
C VAL A 467 -26.82 -2.12 9.13
N THR A 468 -26.23 -2.30 10.30
CA THR A 468 -25.81 -3.60 10.82
C THR A 468 -26.60 -3.94 12.08
N LEU A 469 -26.77 -5.22 12.40
CA LEU A 469 -27.45 -5.59 13.65
C LEU A 469 -26.51 -5.35 14.83
N GLY A 470 -27.01 -4.62 15.84
CA GLY A 470 -26.30 -4.38 17.09
C GLY A 470 -26.34 -5.60 18.04
N THR A 471 -26.01 -5.37 19.30
CA THR A 471 -25.89 -6.46 20.30
C THR A 471 -27.23 -7.02 20.75
N ASN A 472 -28.28 -6.20 20.79
CA ASN A 472 -29.60 -6.58 21.28
C ASN A 472 -30.62 -6.68 20.13
N THR A 473 -30.66 -7.83 19.47
CA THR A 473 -31.52 -8.08 18.29
C THR A 473 -32.82 -8.79 18.63
N VAL A 474 -33.02 -9.19 19.89
CA VAL A 474 -34.19 -9.93 20.36
C VAL A 474 -34.81 -9.19 21.54
N HIS A 475 -36.10 -8.90 21.46
CA HIS A 475 -36.87 -8.36 22.58
C HIS A 475 -37.95 -9.35 23.00
N THR A 476 -38.01 -9.68 24.29
CA THR A 476 -39.08 -10.49 24.89
C THR A 476 -40.05 -9.59 25.66
N TYR A 477 -41.28 -9.45 25.14
CA TYR A 477 -42.38 -8.81 25.86
C TYR A 477 -43.19 -9.87 26.62
N THR A 478 -43.34 -9.73 27.93
CA THR A 478 -44.12 -10.65 28.76
C THR A 478 -45.50 -10.07 29.07
N ILE A 479 -46.55 -10.76 28.64
CA ILE A 479 -47.95 -10.45 28.95
C ILE A 479 -48.30 -11.19 30.24
N THR A 480 -48.76 -10.48 31.27
CA THR A 480 -49.24 -11.11 32.51
C THR A 480 -50.77 -11.12 32.54
N ASP A 481 -51.35 -12.31 32.74
CA ASP A 481 -52.76 -12.51 33.10
C ASP A 481 -53.13 -11.59 34.28
N SER A 482 -54.19 -10.81 34.09
CA SER A 482 -54.77 -9.89 35.08
C SER A 482 -56.20 -10.27 35.48
N ASP A 483 -56.70 -11.37 34.95
CA ASP A 483 -58.02 -11.88 35.25
C ASP A 483 -58.08 -12.54 36.62
N THR A 484 -59.24 -12.37 37.25
CA THR A 484 -59.51 -12.90 38.58
C THR A 484 -60.93 -13.41 38.68
N ILE A 485 -61.14 -14.41 39.53
CA ILE A 485 -62.46 -14.94 39.84
C ILE A 485 -62.87 -14.55 41.26
N THR A 486 -64.07 -13.97 41.38
CA THR A 486 -64.66 -13.66 42.70
C THR A 486 -65.62 -14.77 43.11
N PHE A 487 -65.34 -15.41 44.24
CA PHE A 487 -66.13 -16.50 44.78
C PHE A 487 -66.23 -16.39 46.31
N GLU A 488 -67.45 -16.48 46.85
CA GLU A 488 -67.75 -16.36 48.29
C GLU A 488 -67.08 -15.15 48.98
N GLY A 489 -67.09 -14.00 48.30
CA GLY A 489 -66.52 -12.74 48.82
C GLY A 489 -64.98 -12.70 48.86
N LYS A 490 -64.31 -13.64 48.18
CA LYS A 490 -62.85 -13.65 47.97
C LYS A 490 -62.53 -13.54 46.49
N THR A 491 -61.41 -12.91 46.18
CA THR A 491 -60.88 -12.81 44.81
C THR A 491 -59.68 -13.73 44.69
N TYR A 492 -59.73 -14.63 43.72
CA TYR A 492 -58.69 -15.60 43.41
C TYR A 492 -58.10 -15.27 42.05
N ALA A 493 -56.79 -15.41 41.92
CA ALA A 493 -56.13 -15.51 40.62
C ALA A 493 -55.96 -16.98 40.25
N SER A 494 -55.52 -17.22 39.02
CA SER A 494 -55.21 -18.56 38.54
C SER A 494 -53.71 -18.82 38.56
N VAL A 495 -53.32 -20.10 38.61
CA VAL A 495 -51.93 -20.54 38.47
C VAL A 495 -51.87 -21.82 37.64
N ARG A 496 -51.00 -21.83 36.65
CA ARG A 496 -50.72 -22.95 35.76
C ARG A 496 -49.48 -23.67 36.26
N THR A 497 -49.58 -24.99 36.37
CA THR A 497 -48.41 -25.84 36.58
C THR A 497 -47.79 -26.14 35.22
N PRO A 498 -46.56 -25.66 34.90
CA PRO A 498 -45.98 -25.79 33.56
C PRO A 498 -45.87 -27.25 33.09
N ASP A 499 -45.54 -28.17 34.00
CA ASP A 499 -45.33 -29.58 33.68
C ASP A 499 -46.61 -30.32 33.29
N THR A 500 -47.76 -29.94 33.86
CA THR A 500 -49.05 -30.59 33.61
C THR A 500 -49.94 -29.79 32.67
N GLY A 501 -49.65 -28.49 32.49
CA GLY A 501 -50.50 -27.54 31.77
C GLY A 501 -51.84 -27.27 32.46
N LYS A 502 -52.04 -27.73 33.69
CA LYS A 502 -53.30 -27.55 34.44
C LYS A 502 -53.33 -26.21 35.14
N VAL A 503 -54.50 -25.57 35.12
CA VAL A 503 -54.78 -24.30 35.78
C VAL A 503 -55.54 -24.56 37.08
N TRP A 504 -55.11 -23.91 38.15
CA TRP A 504 -55.63 -24.06 39.51
C TRP A 504 -55.94 -22.69 40.10
N LEU A 505 -56.74 -22.65 41.16
CA LEU A 505 -56.80 -21.44 41.98
C LEU A 505 -55.46 -21.23 42.71
N ASP A 506 -55.01 -19.98 42.78
CA ASP A 506 -53.72 -19.60 43.36
C ASP A 506 -53.61 -19.85 44.89
N ARG A 507 -54.73 -20.07 45.59
CA ARG A 507 -54.80 -20.37 47.04
C ARG A 507 -55.91 -21.36 47.40
N ASN A 508 -55.85 -21.92 48.61
CA ASN A 508 -56.89 -22.83 49.12
C ASN A 508 -58.23 -22.08 49.22
N LEU A 509 -59.36 -22.77 48.99
CA LEU A 509 -60.68 -22.15 49.15
C LEU A 509 -60.85 -21.53 50.54
N GLY A 510 -61.36 -20.30 50.61
CA GLY A 510 -61.54 -19.51 51.82
C GLY A 510 -60.29 -18.79 52.32
N ALA A 511 -59.12 -18.98 51.69
CA ALA A 511 -57.90 -18.27 52.05
C ALA A 511 -57.94 -16.80 51.59
N THR A 512 -57.25 -15.91 52.32
CA THR A 512 -57.24 -14.48 52.00
C THR A 512 -56.05 -14.05 51.14
N GLN A 513 -55.00 -14.87 51.06
CA GLN A 513 -53.81 -14.62 50.25
C GLN A 513 -53.19 -15.92 49.75
N VAL A 514 -52.36 -15.82 48.70
CA VAL A 514 -51.42 -16.87 48.31
C VAL A 514 -50.39 -17.01 49.44
N ALA A 515 -49.99 -18.24 49.75
CA ALA A 515 -49.03 -18.50 50.82
C ALA A 515 -47.70 -17.77 50.58
N THR A 516 -47.28 -16.97 51.57
CA THR A 516 -45.94 -16.35 51.59
C THR A 516 -44.91 -17.18 52.38
N SER A 517 -45.38 -18.22 53.07
CA SER A 517 -44.58 -19.28 53.70
C SER A 517 -45.46 -20.53 53.87
N SER A 518 -44.86 -21.69 54.12
CA SER A 518 -45.63 -22.92 54.36
C SER A 518 -46.56 -22.82 55.59
N THR A 519 -46.23 -21.97 56.56
CA THR A 519 -46.99 -21.76 57.80
C THR A 519 -47.86 -20.50 57.80
N ASP A 520 -48.10 -19.92 56.62
CA ASP A 520 -48.92 -18.71 56.48
C ASP A 520 -50.40 -18.99 56.78
N SER A 521 -50.84 -18.56 57.96
CA SER A 521 -52.21 -18.77 58.43
C SER A 521 -53.29 -18.11 57.56
N ALA A 522 -52.94 -17.05 56.83
CA ALA A 522 -53.86 -16.37 55.92
C ALA A 522 -54.10 -17.17 54.62
N ALA A 523 -53.20 -18.11 54.31
CA ALA A 523 -53.29 -19.00 53.14
C ALA A 523 -53.95 -20.36 53.43
N TYR A 524 -54.22 -20.66 54.70
CA TYR A 524 -54.73 -21.98 55.11
C TYR A 524 -56.12 -22.31 54.57
N GLY A 525 -56.98 -21.31 54.37
CA GLY A 525 -58.34 -21.50 53.87
C GLY A 525 -59.25 -22.31 54.81
N HIS A 526 -60.38 -22.75 54.30
CA HIS A 526 -61.40 -23.53 55.00
C HIS A 526 -61.07 -25.03 55.05
N LEU A 527 -61.84 -25.79 55.83
CA LEU A 527 -61.67 -27.22 56.08
C LEU A 527 -63.00 -27.98 55.90
N TYR A 528 -63.20 -28.56 54.74
CA TYR A 528 -64.47 -29.16 54.27
C TYR A 528 -64.59 -30.62 54.68
N GLN A 529 -65.82 -31.06 55.02
CA GLN A 529 -66.14 -32.49 55.13
C GLN A 529 -66.36 -33.08 53.73
N TRP A 530 -65.89 -34.31 53.52
CA TRP A 530 -65.77 -34.87 52.17
C TRP A 530 -67.13 -35.02 51.48
N GLY A 531 -67.28 -34.41 50.30
CA GLY A 531 -68.51 -34.37 49.50
C GLY A 531 -69.64 -33.47 49.99
N ARG A 532 -69.40 -32.63 51.01
CA ARG A 532 -70.40 -31.71 51.56
C ARG A 532 -70.34 -30.37 50.82
N ASN A 533 -71.49 -29.70 50.68
CA ASN A 533 -71.58 -28.34 50.15
C ASN A 533 -70.97 -27.32 51.11
N ASP A 534 -70.59 -26.15 50.59
CA ASP A 534 -70.19 -24.99 51.38
C ASP A 534 -71.45 -24.42 52.06
N ASP A 535 -71.62 -24.74 53.35
CA ASP A 535 -72.81 -24.40 54.13
C ASP A 535 -72.47 -23.64 55.42
N GLY A 536 -71.19 -23.29 55.62
CA GLY A 536 -70.66 -22.66 56.81
C GLY A 536 -69.95 -23.62 57.77
N HIS A 537 -70.04 -24.94 57.57
CA HIS A 537 -69.35 -25.92 58.42
C HIS A 537 -67.84 -25.90 58.25
N GLU A 538 -67.37 -25.59 57.05
CA GLU A 538 -65.98 -25.57 56.60
C GLU A 538 -65.16 -24.46 57.27
N SER A 539 -65.82 -23.41 57.77
CA SER A 539 -65.21 -22.42 58.65
C SER A 539 -64.49 -23.12 59.82
N ARG A 540 -63.22 -22.75 60.00
CA ARG A 540 -62.35 -23.26 61.09
C ARG A 540 -62.90 -23.01 62.50
N SER A 541 -63.91 -22.15 62.62
CA SER A 541 -64.53 -21.73 63.88
C SER A 541 -66.01 -22.12 63.99
N SER A 542 -66.58 -22.85 63.03
CA SER A 542 -68.00 -23.23 63.07
C SER A 542 -68.31 -24.13 64.27
N ALA A 543 -69.56 -24.09 64.76
CA ALA A 543 -70.00 -24.95 65.84
C ALA A 543 -69.99 -26.44 65.42
N THR A 544 -69.97 -27.34 66.39
CA THR A 544 -69.96 -28.79 66.15
C THR A 544 -71.28 -29.46 66.57
N THR A 545 -71.62 -30.57 65.93
CA THR A 545 -72.73 -31.45 66.34
C THR A 545 -72.34 -32.91 66.21
N ALA A 546 -72.90 -33.79 67.05
CA ALA A 546 -72.76 -35.24 66.88
C ALA A 546 -73.91 -35.86 66.07
N THR A 547 -74.87 -35.05 65.62
CA THR A 547 -76.02 -35.52 64.82
C THR A 547 -75.60 -35.68 63.37
N LEU A 548 -75.66 -36.92 62.87
CA LEU A 548 -75.40 -37.24 61.47
C LEU A 548 -76.43 -36.58 60.54
N ALA A 549 -75.95 -36.14 59.38
CA ALA A 549 -76.83 -35.74 58.29
C ALA A 549 -77.55 -36.96 57.69
N THR A 550 -78.76 -36.75 57.16
CA THR A 550 -79.54 -37.78 56.46
C THR A 550 -79.59 -37.54 54.94
N ALA A 551 -78.77 -36.61 54.44
CA ALA A 551 -78.61 -36.25 53.04
C ALA A 551 -77.19 -35.72 52.82
N ILE A 552 -76.77 -35.57 51.56
CA ILE A 552 -75.47 -34.99 51.20
C ILE A 552 -75.50 -33.44 51.17
N THR A 553 -76.68 -32.83 51.32
CA THR A 553 -76.90 -31.38 51.48
C THR A 553 -77.59 -31.12 52.82
N PRO A 554 -76.86 -31.15 53.94
CA PRO A 554 -77.47 -30.92 55.24
C PRO A 554 -77.95 -29.48 55.38
N GLY A 555 -79.14 -29.28 55.97
CA GLY A 555 -79.68 -27.94 56.27
C GLY A 555 -79.08 -27.30 57.53
N THR A 556 -77.79 -27.53 57.81
CA THR A 556 -77.08 -27.05 59.01
C THR A 556 -75.69 -26.60 58.63
N ASN A 557 -75.16 -25.59 59.32
CA ASN A 557 -73.79 -25.09 59.14
C ASN A 557 -72.81 -25.63 60.20
N THR A 558 -73.21 -26.64 60.98
CA THR A 558 -72.34 -27.20 62.02
C THR A 558 -71.47 -28.31 61.46
N PHE A 559 -70.21 -28.36 61.89
CA PHE A 559 -69.30 -29.45 61.59
C PHE A 559 -69.69 -30.72 62.34
N ILE A 560 -69.90 -31.81 61.62
CA ILE A 560 -70.43 -33.05 62.19
C ILE A 560 -69.29 -33.91 62.74
N THR A 561 -69.34 -34.22 64.03
CA THR A 561 -68.33 -35.02 64.73
C THR A 561 -68.81 -36.41 65.07
N ILE A 562 -67.95 -37.40 64.92
CA ILE A 562 -68.31 -38.82 65.06
C ILE A 562 -67.18 -39.63 65.68
N ASN A 563 -67.51 -40.48 66.64
CA ASN A 563 -66.55 -41.38 67.29
C ASN A 563 -66.94 -42.87 67.16
N PHE A 564 -67.94 -43.18 66.32
CA PHE A 564 -68.42 -44.53 66.03
C PHE A 564 -68.62 -44.75 64.51
N SER A 565 -68.62 -46.03 64.10
CA SER A 565 -68.85 -46.45 62.71
C SER A 565 -70.26 -46.00 62.24
N PRO A 566 -70.41 -45.40 61.04
CA PRO A 566 -69.52 -45.56 59.88
C PRO A 566 -68.36 -44.58 59.72
N LEU A 567 -68.00 -43.76 60.72
CA LEU A 567 -66.94 -42.73 60.57
C LEU A 567 -67.18 -41.82 59.33
N ASP A 568 -68.45 -41.54 59.06
CA ASP A 568 -68.93 -40.61 58.05
C ASP A 568 -69.87 -39.55 58.67
N TRP A 569 -69.93 -38.34 58.10
CA TRP A 569 -70.76 -37.24 58.60
C TRP A 569 -72.23 -37.37 58.20
N THR A 570 -72.54 -38.28 57.28
CA THR A 570 -73.89 -38.58 56.80
C THR A 570 -74.19 -40.08 56.84
N THR A 571 -75.46 -40.44 56.98
CA THR A 571 -75.93 -41.82 56.85
C THR A 571 -76.20 -42.24 55.40
N THR A 572 -76.01 -41.33 54.44
CA THR A 572 -76.31 -41.53 53.01
C THR A 572 -75.03 -41.68 52.19
N ASP A 573 -75.13 -42.32 51.02
CA ASP A 573 -74.04 -42.42 50.03
C ASP A 573 -72.77 -43.12 50.57
N SER A 574 -72.93 -44.32 51.12
CA SER A 574 -71.82 -45.10 51.70
C SER A 574 -70.71 -45.42 50.68
N THR A 575 -71.03 -45.49 49.38
CA THR A 575 -70.05 -45.71 48.31
C THR A 575 -69.29 -44.43 47.92
N GLY A 576 -69.77 -43.25 48.31
CA GLY A 576 -69.21 -41.96 47.93
C GLY A 576 -69.52 -41.52 46.51
N SER A 577 -70.28 -42.30 45.73
CA SER A 577 -70.51 -42.06 44.30
C SER A 577 -71.28 -40.76 44.05
N SER A 578 -72.28 -40.48 44.89
CA SER A 578 -73.08 -39.26 44.76
C SER A 578 -72.24 -38.03 45.13
N ARG A 579 -71.38 -38.16 46.14
CA ARG A 579 -70.48 -37.09 46.61
C ARG A 579 -69.32 -36.80 45.67
N THR A 580 -68.76 -37.80 44.99
CA THR A 580 -67.78 -37.60 43.92
C THR A 580 -68.38 -36.73 42.80
N ASN A 581 -69.61 -37.03 42.39
CA ASN A 581 -70.30 -36.21 41.40
C ASN A 581 -70.61 -34.83 41.97
N ALA A 582 -71.08 -34.73 43.21
CA ALA A 582 -71.51 -33.47 43.80
C ALA A 582 -70.39 -32.40 43.91
N TRP A 583 -69.12 -32.80 43.93
CA TRP A 583 -67.95 -31.92 43.88
C TRP A 583 -67.38 -31.70 42.45
N SER A 584 -68.14 -32.09 41.43
CA SER A 584 -67.87 -31.77 40.03
C SER A 584 -68.50 -30.43 39.66
N ASN A 585 -67.95 -29.75 38.67
CA ASN A 585 -68.40 -28.42 38.30
C ASN A 585 -69.87 -28.36 37.91
N GLY A 586 -70.57 -27.38 38.47
CA GLY A 586 -71.98 -27.10 38.19
C GLY A 586 -72.97 -28.05 38.89
N GLU A 587 -72.48 -28.96 39.73
CA GLU A 587 -73.31 -29.85 40.53
C GLU A 587 -73.76 -29.21 41.85
N ALA A 588 -74.78 -29.78 42.50
CA ALA A 588 -75.48 -29.15 43.61
C ALA A 588 -74.63 -28.89 44.88
N ASN A 589 -73.50 -29.60 45.06
CA ASN A 589 -72.58 -29.38 46.18
C ASN A 589 -71.22 -28.85 45.71
N ASP A 590 -71.13 -28.33 44.49
CA ASP A 590 -69.87 -27.83 44.00
C ASP A 590 -69.41 -26.68 44.89
N ILE A 591 -68.25 -26.87 45.51
CA ILE A 591 -67.65 -25.90 46.43
C ILE A 591 -66.61 -25.04 45.72
N CYS A 592 -66.33 -25.33 44.45
CA CYS A 592 -65.43 -24.55 43.63
C CYS A 592 -66.20 -23.49 42.84
N PRO A 593 -65.53 -22.40 42.41
CA PRO A 593 -66.13 -21.44 41.49
C PRO A 593 -66.56 -22.11 40.18
N ALA A 594 -67.55 -21.54 39.49
CA ALA A 594 -67.98 -22.04 38.18
C ALA A 594 -66.78 -22.17 37.21
N GLY A 595 -66.68 -23.31 36.53
CA GLY A 595 -65.52 -23.62 35.65
C GLY A 595 -64.37 -24.33 36.37
N PHE A 596 -64.49 -24.54 37.68
CA PHE A 596 -63.53 -25.29 38.48
C PHE A 596 -64.22 -26.43 39.23
N SER A 597 -63.47 -27.47 39.56
CA SER A 597 -63.94 -28.56 40.41
C SER A 597 -62.92 -28.91 41.50
N VAL A 598 -63.36 -29.70 42.49
CA VAL A 598 -62.43 -30.34 43.41
C VAL A 598 -61.62 -31.37 42.62
N PRO A 599 -60.28 -31.38 42.71
CA PRO A 599 -59.45 -32.20 41.83
C PRO A 599 -59.67 -33.69 42.05
N LEU A 600 -59.44 -34.49 41.03
CA LEU A 600 -59.29 -35.95 41.15
C LEU A 600 -57.97 -36.30 41.83
N GLU A 601 -57.90 -37.48 42.44
CA GLU A 601 -56.65 -38.03 42.99
C GLU A 601 -55.54 -38.08 41.93
N SER A 602 -55.89 -38.46 40.69
CA SER A 602 -54.94 -38.48 39.57
C SER A 602 -54.37 -37.11 39.20
N GLU A 603 -55.15 -36.03 39.36
CA GLU A 603 -54.73 -34.67 39.04
C GLU A 603 -53.80 -34.11 40.13
N LEU A 604 -54.12 -34.37 41.39
CA LEU A 604 -53.23 -34.05 42.51
C LEU A 604 -51.94 -34.90 42.48
N GLU A 605 -51.99 -36.15 42.00
CA GLU A 605 -50.78 -36.99 41.86
C GLU A 605 -49.88 -36.46 40.73
N ALA A 606 -50.47 -36.04 39.61
CA ALA A 606 -49.73 -35.39 38.52
C ALA A 606 -49.10 -34.06 38.98
N GLU A 607 -49.85 -33.25 39.73
CA GLU A 607 -49.34 -32.03 40.35
C GLU A 607 -48.18 -32.32 41.32
N LYS A 608 -48.34 -33.26 42.24
CA LYS A 608 -47.29 -33.69 43.18
C LYS A 608 -46.02 -34.13 42.44
N ALA A 609 -46.15 -34.80 41.30
CA ALA A 609 -45.00 -35.25 40.51
C ALA A 609 -44.15 -34.09 39.95
N SER A 610 -44.70 -32.86 39.85
CA SER A 610 -43.96 -31.65 39.45
C SER A 610 -43.09 -31.07 40.57
N TRP A 611 -43.27 -31.51 41.82
CA TRP A 611 -42.59 -30.90 42.96
C TRP A 611 -41.13 -31.35 43.05
N ALA A 612 -40.25 -30.42 43.40
CA ALA A 612 -38.82 -30.71 43.57
C ALA A 612 -38.54 -31.78 44.65
N THR A 613 -39.37 -31.86 45.69
CA THR A 613 -39.26 -32.86 46.77
C THR A 613 -40.64 -33.29 47.28
N ASN A 614 -40.82 -34.58 47.57
CA ASN A 614 -42.08 -35.14 48.07
C ASN A 614 -42.30 -34.89 49.58
N ASN A 615 -42.32 -33.63 50.01
CA ASN A 615 -42.57 -33.21 51.39
C ASN A 615 -43.14 -31.78 51.44
N ALA A 616 -43.39 -31.25 52.64
CA ALA A 616 -43.93 -29.91 52.86
C ALA A 616 -43.10 -28.78 52.22
N SER A 617 -41.78 -28.96 52.09
CA SER A 617 -40.93 -27.99 51.41
C SER A 617 -41.19 -27.95 49.91
N GLY A 618 -41.35 -29.11 49.27
CA GLY A 618 -41.67 -29.17 47.83
C GLY A 618 -43.11 -28.75 47.53
N ALA A 619 -44.06 -29.08 48.41
CA ALA A 619 -45.45 -28.66 48.29
C ALA A 619 -45.61 -27.12 48.36
N TYR A 620 -44.85 -26.46 49.25
CA TYR A 620 -44.80 -25.00 49.30
C TYR A 620 -43.95 -24.38 48.17
N GLY A 621 -42.90 -25.08 47.75
CA GLY A 621 -42.03 -24.64 46.66
C GLY A 621 -42.63 -24.81 45.26
N SER A 622 -43.76 -25.50 45.14
CA SER A 622 -44.47 -25.67 43.86
C SER A 622 -45.23 -24.41 43.45
N ASN A 623 -45.74 -24.41 42.21
CA ASN A 623 -46.60 -23.35 41.69
C ASN A 623 -47.85 -23.11 42.56
N LEU A 624 -48.37 -24.15 43.23
CA LEU A 624 -49.58 -24.04 44.08
C LEU A 624 -49.31 -23.50 45.50
N LYS A 625 -48.05 -23.47 45.92
CA LYS A 625 -47.61 -23.02 47.25
C LYS A 625 -48.48 -23.57 48.39
N ILE A 626 -48.61 -24.89 48.47
CA ILE A 626 -49.54 -25.54 49.42
C ILE A 626 -49.06 -25.33 50.86
N PRO A 627 -49.86 -24.68 51.73
CA PRO A 627 -49.47 -24.45 53.11
C PRO A 627 -49.84 -25.64 54.00
N VAL A 628 -49.10 -25.80 55.10
CA VAL A 628 -49.33 -26.83 56.14
C VAL A 628 -50.48 -26.43 57.06
N ALA A 629 -51.68 -26.39 56.48
CA ALA A 629 -52.90 -25.84 57.07
C ALA A 629 -53.50 -26.68 58.21
N GLY A 630 -52.96 -27.88 58.46
CA GLY A 630 -53.52 -28.86 59.38
C GLY A 630 -54.88 -29.38 58.92
N TYR A 631 -55.64 -29.92 59.86
CA TYR A 631 -56.96 -30.46 59.60
C TYR A 631 -57.88 -30.33 60.81
N ARG A 632 -59.18 -30.54 60.58
CA ARG A 632 -60.19 -30.54 61.64
C ARG A 632 -60.57 -31.96 62.01
N TYR A 633 -60.35 -32.33 63.28
CA TYR A 633 -60.47 -33.72 63.74
C TYR A 633 -61.92 -34.19 63.81
N SER A 634 -62.26 -35.30 63.14
CA SER A 634 -63.63 -35.82 63.04
C SER A 634 -64.26 -36.21 64.39
N ARG A 635 -63.48 -36.69 65.37
CA ARG A 635 -64.07 -37.26 66.61
C ARG A 635 -64.42 -36.25 67.69
N ASN A 636 -63.82 -35.07 67.65
CA ASN A 636 -64.09 -34.04 68.66
C ASN A 636 -64.33 -32.65 68.05
N GLY A 637 -64.09 -32.43 66.75
CA GLY A 637 -64.46 -31.27 65.93
C GLY A 637 -63.97 -29.90 66.36
N ALA A 638 -63.69 -29.68 67.64
CA ALA A 638 -63.23 -28.42 68.20
C ALA A 638 -61.71 -28.26 68.11
N ALA A 639 -60.96 -29.35 67.87
CA ALA A 639 -59.50 -29.32 67.77
C ALA A 639 -59.06 -29.27 66.30
N LEU A 640 -58.50 -28.12 65.90
CA LEU A 640 -57.60 -28.06 64.74
C LEU A 640 -56.29 -28.76 65.11
N ARG A 641 -55.88 -29.73 64.31
CA ARG A 641 -54.69 -30.56 64.56
C ARG A 641 -53.62 -30.30 63.49
N SER A 642 -52.37 -30.43 63.92
CA SER A 642 -51.18 -30.36 63.06
C SER A 642 -51.05 -29.08 62.21
N VAL A 643 -51.68 -27.99 62.65
CA VAL A 643 -51.58 -26.68 62.01
C VAL A 643 -50.13 -26.20 62.08
N GLY A 644 -49.58 -25.79 60.94
CA GLY A 644 -48.18 -25.40 60.83
C GLY A 644 -47.21 -26.57 60.68
N SER A 645 -47.70 -27.81 60.54
CA SER A 645 -46.83 -29.00 60.43
C SER A 645 -47.19 -29.94 59.27
N THR A 646 -48.48 -30.08 58.94
CA THR A 646 -48.94 -30.98 57.88
C THR A 646 -49.98 -30.31 56.99
N ALA A 647 -50.00 -30.65 55.70
CA ALA A 647 -51.08 -30.26 54.79
C ALA A 647 -51.96 -31.45 54.45
N TYR A 648 -53.26 -31.18 54.32
CA TYR A 648 -54.26 -32.16 53.89
C TYR A 648 -55.14 -31.52 52.83
N LEU A 649 -55.21 -32.14 51.65
CA LEU A 649 -56.07 -31.70 50.56
C LEU A 649 -57.03 -32.79 50.16
N TRP A 650 -58.32 -32.47 50.07
CA TRP A 650 -59.29 -33.40 49.50
C TRP A 650 -59.16 -33.51 47.98
N SER A 651 -59.34 -34.74 47.49
CA SER A 651 -59.76 -34.99 46.12
C SER A 651 -61.24 -35.36 46.10
N ARG A 652 -61.93 -35.23 44.96
CA ARG A 652 -63.29 -35.77 44.79
C ARG A 652 -63.33 -37.28 44.58
N SER A 653 -62.19 -37.96 44.50
CA SER A 653 -62.12 -39.41 44.31
C SER A 653 -62.58 -40.17 45.57
N ALA A 654 -63.41 -41.21 45.38
CA ALA A 654 -63.88 -42.07 46.46
C ALA A 654 -62.97 -43.30 46.66
N GLY A 655 -62.75 -43.70 47.91
CA GLY A 655 -61.95 -44.87 48.30
C GLY A 655 -62.77 -45.93 49.03
N GLY A 656 -63.85 -46.42 48.42
CA GLY A 656 -64.79 -47.33 49.10
C GLY A 656 -65.67 -46.57 50.09
N THR A 657 -65.48 -46.78 51.40
CA THR A 657 -66.17 -46.01 52.46
C THR A 657 -65.50 -44.68 52.79
N ASP A 658 -64.29 -44.46 52.27
CA ASP A 658 -63.44 -43.34 52.66
C ASP A 658 -63.43 -42.26 51.58
N GLY A 659 -63.04 -41.05 51.98
CA GLY A 659 -62.66 -39.97 51.06
C GLY A 659 -61.18 -40.04 50.73
N ARG A 660 -60.79 -39.76 49.48
CA ARG A 660 -59.37 -39.77 49.08
C ARG A 660 -58.77 -38.37 49.17
N GLY A 661 -57.58 -38.26 49.73
CA GLY A 661 -56.88 -36.98 49.87
C GLY A 661 -55.36 -37.12 49.85
N LEU A 662 -54.70 -35.98 49.68
CA LEU A 662 -53.25 -35.83 49.70
C LEU A 662 -52.78 -35.40 51.08
N PHE A 663 -51.85 -36.14 51.68
CA PHE A 663 -51.21 -35.83 52.94
C PHE A 663 -49.77 -35.41 52.68
N VAL A 664 -49.35 -34.32 53.33
CA VAL A 664 -47.99 -33.78 53.25
C VAL A 664 -47.48 -33.49 54.65
N ASP A 665 -46.29 -33.98 54.99
CA ASP A 665 -45.54 -33.59 56.19
C ASP A 665 -44.09 -33.22 55.88
N SER A 666 -43.26 -33.00 56.90
CA SER A 666 -41.85 -32.63 56.72
C SER A 666 -40.99 -33.69 56.03
N GLY A 667 -41.40 -34.97 56.04
CA GLY A 667 -40.61 -36.09 55.56
C GLY A 667 -41.18 -36.80 54.34
N ASN A 668 -42.48 -36.71 54.08
CA ASN A 668 -43.13 -37.47 53.02
C ASN A 668 -44.43 -36.83 52.51
N THR A 669 -44.88 -37.30 51.35
CA THR A 669 -46.16 -36.94 50.71
C THR A 669 -46.82 -38.20 50.14
N ASN A 670 -48.04 -38.53 50.59
CA ASN A 670 -48.76 -39.72 50.13
C ASN A 670 -50.26 -39.46 49.99
N PHE A 671 -50.92 -40.26 49.16
CA PHE A 671 -52.38 -40.36 49.15
C PHE A 671 -52.88 -41.38 50.17
N PHE A 672 -54.02 -41.06 50.77
CA PHE A 672 -54.64 -41.86 51.81
C PHE A 672 -56.17 -41.86 51.64
N GLY A 673 -56.80 -42.88 52.20
CA GLY A 673 -58.24 -42.89 52.45
C GLY A 673 -58.47 -42.51 53.92
N ASP A 674 -59.41 -41.62 54.19
CA ASP A 674 -59.75 -41.23 55.55
C ASP A 674 -61.25 -41.05 55.75
N ASP A 675 -61.62 -40.97 57.03
CA ASP A 675 -62.99 -40.73 57.48
C ASP A 675 -63.53 -39.49 56.78
N ARG A 676 -64.64 -39.62 56.06
CA ARG A 676 -65.24 -38.52 55.29
C ARG A 676 -65.65 -37.34 56.16
N ALA A 677 -65.76 -37.54 57.48
CA ALA A 677 -66.06 -36.51 58.46
C ALA A 677 -64.86 -35.63 58.86
N TYR A 678 -63.63 -35.92 58.43
CA TYR A 678 -62.52 -35.00 58.61
C TYR A 678 -62.72 -33.71 57.80
N GLY A 679 -62.22 -32.60 58.35
CA GLY A 679 -62.16 -31.34 57.63
C GLY A 679 -60.78 -31.13 57.03
N PHE A 680 -60.65 -31.20 55.70
CA PHE A 680 -59.41 -30.90 54.97
C PHE A 680 -59.59 -29.72 54.01
N SER A 681 -58.49 -29.10 53.63
CA SER A 681 -58.49 -28.00 52.67
C SER A 681 -58.81 -28.50 51.26
N VAL A 682 -59.22 -27.58 50.40
CA VAL A 682 -59.51 -27.85 48.99
C VAL A 682 -58.79 -26.81 48.14
N ARG A 683 -58.22 -27.29 47.04
CA ARG A 683 -57.55 -26.49 46.02
C ARG A 683 -58.18 -26.82 44.67
N CYS A 684 -58.99 -25.91 44.13
CA CYS A 684 -59.76 -26.18 42.92
C CYS A 684 -58.89 -26.15 41.66
N ILE A 685 -59.26 -26.97 40.69
CA ILE A 685 -58.65 -27.09 39.35
C ILE A 685 -59.67 -26.67 38.29
N LYS A 686 -59.24 -25.98 37.23
CA LYS A 686 -60.06 -25.60 36.06
C LYS A 686 -60.37 -26.87 35.26
N ASP A 687 -61.64 -27.09 34.89
CA ASP A 687 -62.08 -28.31 34.19
C ASP A 687 -61.63 -28.43 32.73
#